data_AF-A0A7D5LDX1-F1
#
_entry.id   AF-A0A7D5LDX1-F1
#
_cell.length_a   1.000
_cell.length_b   1.000
_cell.length_c   1.000
_cell.angle_alpha   90.00
_cell.angle_beta   90.00
_cell.angle_gamma   90.00
#
_symmetry.space_group_name_H-M   'P 1'
#
loop_
_entity.id
_entity.type
_entity.pdbx_description
1 polymer ?
#
loop_
_entity_poly.entity_id
_entity_poly.type
_entity_poly.pdbx_seq_one_letter_code
_entity_poly.pdbx_strand_id
1 'polypeptide(L)'
;MGRGVETLDREGETSVELTRRRLLAGGAVGAAAIGAGARATSTGTGSGSAPPADRMDEETQRRYAERFAPALHFGAGEAWFPTDPREYESTSDGAPVVDGFDAFDGYSRDLTETGAPPAPTVFYRGLAYEGTDLGVVQFWMYSAFDQFSVNFHWHDWELLQVFVDLETGSPSLFVASSHSRSVPNNEFLDPETERPAVISEVGSHSSALGVNERRDSFQRFPLDGGIADITNSVLDLVDVPAAYGLPRDEGLRLPYVVPELDGTPVYDLPELPNVTREHLVPSELTVRGFDEYESPPDGLPGRETGLEFRFEGDPDADEADHAYALERMEEVTHLAAFAGPQLSFEFAVPGFAEDALAAHLTTVELPWEQERFSNPIADVTDPLHRAELSDRYDLDVTGPLGGVVAVLREATESDDAPGDNGVETEEARVEGVALLQSEPTAVPTWNGVAAFRDVPEGDHRLTVNAPGSAPYAEEIDHRDDGTPTAAGEEGEVVLPANRNAVKLRVAASADGPTADSVAVEDDFAGPVFAGRPPRDGDGSFGVYVHRAGAYTAEVTDEAGEVGAFRVNPDPEQTTATVPELRTGKASLSSFLDSLLSETFAQTDAVARGGIGAIDEASPADDTVERGADAAADAAGSVLDGTEGDGGTDLDGGTEEGEDDDPDAVTTEPPARTPTETPDDGAGTGGGGGAGLNGLLRALDAATKQANRAASAAENGNDESADRRLRGLRRRLDAITDAIEKRTDDVPDELASLVERRVAQAERRVEQALDASS
;
A
#
# COMPACT_ATOMS: atom_id res chain seq x y z
N MET A 1 -50.90 40.78 34.46
CA MET A 1 -50.72 41.51 33.19
C MET A 1 -49.38 42.22 33.27
N GLY A 2 -48.44 41.90 32.40
CA GLY A 2 -47.07 42.39 32.52
C GLY A 2 -46.82 43.74 31.86
N ARG A 3 -45.68 44.35 32.20
CA ARG A 3 -44.73 45.04 31.29
C ARG A 3 -43.62 45.72 32.10
N GLY A 4 -42.45 45.86 31.48
CA GLY A 4 -41.47 46.88 31.84
C GLY A 4 -40.28 46.39 32.67
N VAL A 5 -39.23 45.94 31.98
CA VAL A 5 -37.95 46.65 32.05
C VAL A 5 -37.55 46.98 30.62
N GLU A 6 -37.00 48.17 30.45
CA GLU A 6 -36.67 48.85 29.19
C GLU A 6 -35.15 48.77 28.95
N THR A 7 -34.73 48.66 27.67
CA THR A 7 -33.59 49.35 26.99
C THR A 7 -32.26 49.59 27.73
N LEU A 8 -31.07 49.56 27.11
CA LEU A 8 -30.59 49.50 25.71
C LEU A 8 -29.05 49.31 25.74
N ASP A 9 -28.43 48.73 24.71
CA ASP A 9 -27.08 49.02 24.15
C ASP A 9 -25.82 49.07 25.09
N ARG A 10 -24.55 48.86 24.72
CA ARG A 10 -23.74 48.57 23.51
C ARG A 10 -22.28 48.31 23.99
N GLU A 11 -21.29 47.75 23.30
CA GLU A 11 -21.07 47.05 22.00
C GLU A 11 -19.66 46.38 22.14
N GLY A 12 -19.26 45.29 21.46
CA GLY A 12 -19.92 44.42 20.48
C GLY A 12 -19.01 43.24 20.10
N GLU A 13 -19.60 42.15 19.59
CA GLU A 13 -18.87 41.01 19.02
C GLU A 13 -18.86 41.12 17.49
N THR A 14 -17.67 41.03 16.89
CA THR A 14 -17.50 40.87 15.44
C THR A 14 -17.79 39.43 15.04
N SER A 15 -18.97 39.19 14.47
CA SER A 15 -19.36 37.91 13.88
C SER A 15 -18.51 37.58 12.66
N VAL A 16 -17.80 36.44 12.70
CA VAL A 16 -17.31 35.76 11.48
C VAL A 16 -18.26 34.57 11.24
N GLU A 17 -19.13 34.69 10.23
CA GLU A 17 -20.05 33.63 9.83
C GLU A 17 -19.31 32.51 9.08
N LEU A 18 -18.87 31.48 9.81
CA LEU A 18 -18.42 30.22 9.21
C LEU A 18 -19.57 29.57 8.44
N THR A 19 -19.48 29.65 7.11
CA THR A 19 -20.56 29.28 6.20
C THR A 19 -20.61 27.76 6.01
N ARG A 20 -21.60 27.11 6.63
CA ARG A 20 -21.88 25.65 6.61
C ARG A 20 -22.23 25.08 5.21
N ARG A 21 -21.35 25.14 4.22
CA ARG A 21 -21.73 24.75 2.83
C ARG A 21 -20.67 24.09 1.94
N ARG A 22 -19.77 23.28 2.50
CA ARG A 22 -18.91 22.33 1.74
C ARG A 22 -18.83 20.90 2.32
N LEU A 23 -19.74 20.52 3.22
CA LEU A 23 -19.68 19.25 3.97
C LEU A 23 -20.39 18.06 3.29
N LEU A 24 -20.53 18.05 1.95
CA LEU A 24 -21.26 17.04 1.17
C LEU A 24 -20.67 16.83 -0.24
N ALA A 25 -19.34 16.66 -0.35
CA ALA A 25 -18.68 16.38 -1.62
C ALA A 25 -17.50 15.38 -1.55
N GLY A 26 -17.07 14.95 -0.36
CA GLY A 26 -16.11 13.86 -0.16
C GLY A 26 -16.76 12.76 0.66
N GLY A 27 -16.99 11.59 0.03
CA GLY A 27 -17.75 10.47 0.59
C GLY A 27 -16.97 9.60 1.58
N ALA A 28 -16.47 10.16 2.68
CA ALA A 28 -15.88 9.37 3.76
C ALA A 28 -16.99 8.83 4.70
N VAL A 29 -17.40 7.59 4.50
CA VAL A 29 -18.29 6.84 5.41
C VAL A 29 -17.78 5.40 5.52
N GLY A 30 -17.34 4.97 6.70
CA GLY A 30 -16.81 3.60 6.87
C GLY A 30 -16.11 3.23 8.18
N ALA A 31 -16.28 3.98 9.29
CA ALA A 31 -15.71 3.59 10.60
C ALA A 31 -16.57 4.08 11.76
N ALA A 32 -17.41 3.21 12.35
CA ALA A 32 -18.30 3.55 13.44
C ALA A 32 -18.50 2.42 14.47
N ALA A 33 -17.41 1.98 15.12
CA ALA A 33 -17.48 1.12 16.31
C ALA A 33 -16.18 1.09 17.16
N ILE A 34 -15.54 2.23 17.45
CA ILE A 34 -14.41 2.23 18.41
C ILE A 34 -14.95 2.18 19.85
N GLY A 35 -14.84 1.00 20.46
CA GLY A 35 -15.06 0.82 21.89
C GLY A 35 -13.85 1.34 22.67
N ALA A 36 -14.03 2.38 23.47
CA ALA A 36 -12.95 2.95 24.28
C ALA A 36 -12.39 1.94 25.28
N GLY A 37 -11.07 1.68 25.23
CA GLY A 37 -10.36 0.98 26.31
C GLY A 37 -9.30 -0.04 25.90
N ALA A 38 -8.33 0.34 25.06
CA ALA A 38 -7.07 -0.39 24.94
C ALA A 38 -5.93 0.46 25.52
N ARG A 39 -5.40 0.08 26.69
CA ARG A 39 -4.04 0.43 27.05
C ARG A 39 -3.15 -0.59 26.38
N ALA A 40 -2.27 -0.15 25.48
CA ALA A 40 -1.27 -1.00 24.87
C ALA A 40 -0.22 -1.42 25.92
N THR A 41 -0.52 -2.46 26.69
CA THR A 41 0.53 -3.24 27.35
C THR A 41 1.01 -4.27 26.35
N SER A 42 2.00 -3.91 25.54
CA SER A 42 2.68 -4.81 24.61
C SER A 42 3.49 -5.84 25.39
N THR A 43 2.83 -6.82 26.00
CA THR A 43 3.47 -8.00 26.56
C THR A 43 3.47 -9.08 25.48
N GLY A 44 4.37 -8.95 24.50
CA GLY A 44 4.63 -10.00 23.54
C GLY A 44 5.04 -11.26 24.29
N THR A 45 4.25 -12.33 24.20
CA THR A 45 4.48 -13.56 24.97
C THR A 45 5.51 -14.48 24.31
N GLY A 46 6.71 -13.94 24.02
CA GLY A 46 7.91 -14.74 23.82
C GLY A 46 8.33 -15.35 25.15
N SER A 47 8.37 -16.68 25.24
CA SER A 47 8.56 -17.38 26.52
C SER A 47 10.03 -17.46 27.00
N GLY A 48 10.96 -16.79 26.32
CA GLY A 48 12.37 -16.73 26.69
C GLY A 48 12.66 -15.54 27.60
N SER A 49 13.09 -15.80 28.83
CA SER A 49 13.63 -14.77 29.72
C SER A 49 15.14 -14.92 29.76
N ALA A 50 15.85 -14.00 29.10
CA ALA A 50 17.27 -13.80 29.35
C ALA A 50 17.55 -13.66 30.86
N PRO A 51 18.74 -14.07 31.35
CA PRO A 51 19.15 -13.76 32.71
C PRO A 51 19.14 -12.24 32.94
N PRO A 52 18.99 -11.76 34.19
CA PRO A 52 19.04 -10.33 34.47
C PRO A 52 20.34 -9.69 33.96
N ALA A 53 20.23 -8.48 33.42
CA ALA A 53 21.36 -7.67 33.00
C ALA A 53 21.71 -6.67 34.12
N ASP A 54 22.88 -6.85 34.74
CA ASP A 54 23.36 -6.06 35.87
C ASP A 54 24.28 -4.94 35.38
N ARG A 55 24.33 -3.81 36.10
CA ARG A 55 25.21 -2.69 35.70
C ARG A 55 26.69 -3.07 35.85
N MET A 56 27.45 -2.92 34.77
CA MET A 56 28.93 -3.05 34.79
C MET A 56 29.57 -2.04 35.77
N ASP A 57 30.82 -2.24 36.18
CA ASP A 57 31.54 -1.23 36.96
C ASP A 57 31.85 0.05 36.14
N GLU A 58 32.05 1.19 36.80
CA GLU A 58 32.24 2.49 36.13
C GLU A 58 33.51 2.56 35.24
N GLU A 59 34.55 1.77 35.52
CA GLU A 59 35.78 1.75 34.71
C GLU A 59 35.56 0.92 33.44
N THR A 60 34.90 -0.23 33.56
CA THR A 60 34.52 -1.08 32.42
C THR A 60 33.51 -0.40 31.50
N GLN A 61 32.46 0.25 32.05
CA GLN A 61 31.49 1.01 31.25
C GLN A 61 32.18 2.07 30.40
N ARG A 62 32.96 2.95 31.04
CA ARG A 62 33.65 4.04 30.33
C ARG A 62 34.63 3.51 29.29
N ARG A 63 35.42 2.46 29.62
CA ARG A 63 36.37 1.83 28.70
C ARG A 63 35.71 1.31 27.42
N TYR A 64 34.55 0.67 27.52
CA TYR A 64 33.84 0.20 26.33
C TYR A 64 33.10 1.35 25.62
N ALA A 65 32.51 2.29 26.35
CA ALA A 65 31.85 3.45 25.76
C ALA A 65 32.83 4.31 24.93
N GLU A 66 33.99 4.69 25.47
CA GLU A 66 35.03 5.46 24.74
C GLU A 66 35.56 4.72 23.50
N ARG A 67 35.60 3.38 23.54
CA ARG A 67 36.11 2.52 22.45
C ARG A 67 35.09 2.34 21.33
N PHE A 68 33.82 2.18 21.68
CA PHE A 68 32.74 1.87 20.75
C PHE A 68 31.87 3.10 20.40
N ALA A 69 32.23 4.30 20.89
CA ALA A 69 31.52 5.54 20.61
C ALA A 69 31.38 5.73 19.09
N PRO A 70 30.14 5.91 18.58
CA PRO A 70 29.87 5.93 17.14
C PRO A 70 30.34 7.21 16.46
N ALA A 71 30.62 7.12 15.17
CA ALA A 71 30.49 8.28 14.28
C ALA A 71 29.00 8.46 13.94
N LEU A 72 28.49 9.69 13.93
CA LEU A 72 27.11 10.00 13.56
C LEU A 72 27.12 10.81 12.26
N HIS A 73 26.42 10.33 11.24
CA HIS A 73 26.25 11.00 9.95
C HIS A 73 24.79 11.40 9.77
N PHE A 74 24.56 12.66 9.42
CA PHE A 74 23.21 13.21 9.23
C PHE A 74 22.96 13.52 7.75
N GLY A 75 21.69 13.62 7.34
CA GLY A 75 21.35 14.15 6.02
C GLY A 75 21.46 15.67 5.94
N ALA A 76 21.68 16.22 4.74
CA ALA A 76 21.85 17.66 4.50
C ALA A 76 20.59 18.51 4.82
N GLY A 77 19.43 17.86 4.99
CA GLY A 77 18.18 18.48 5.42
C GLY A 77 17.89 18.39 6.93
N GLU A 78 18.81 17.82 7.72
CA GLU A 78 18.64 17.68 9.17
C GLU A 78 18.88 19.01 9.90
N ALA A 79 18.10 19.24 10.97
CA ALA A 79 18.18 20.39 11.86
C ALA A 79 18.33 19.99 13.35
N TRP A 80 17.92 18.77 13.74
CA TRP A 80 17.78 18.32 15.12
C TRP A 80 18.86 17.31 15.49
N PHE A 81 20.05 17.83 15.76
CA PHE A 81 21.22 17.02 16.15
C PHE A 81 21.19 16.67 17.64
N PRO A 82 21.83 15.55 18.05
CA PRO A 82 21.89 15.13 19.45
C PRO A 82 22.45 16.22 20.36
N THR A 83 21.75 16.53 21.45
CA THR A 83 22.05 17.62 22.38
C THR A 83 21.89 17.18 23.85
N ASP A 84 22.30 18.02 24.80
CA ASP A 84 22.09 17.78 26.22
C ASP A 84 20.72 18.30 26.68
N PRO A 85 19.75 17.44 27.07
CA PRO A 85 18.44 17.88 27.54
C PRO A 85 18.50 18.73 28.82
N ARG A 86 19.61 18.67 29.59
CA ARG A 86 19.77 19.40 30.85
C ARG A 86 19.88 20.92 30.66
N GLU A 87 20.29 21.38 29.49
CA GLU A 87 20.32 22.82 29.14
C GLU A 87 18.90 23.42 29.01
N TYR A 88 17.90 22.55 28.84
CA TYR A 88 16.48 22.90 28.69
C TYR A 88 15.60 22.40 29.85
N GLU A 89 16.21 22.01 30.98
CA GLU A 89 15.47 21.57 32.17
C GLU A 89 14.68 22.72 32.82
N SER A 90 13.38 22.51 33.00
CA SER A 90 12.49 23.38 33.75
C SER A 90 11.79 22.63 34.90
N THR A 91 10.85 23.26 35.59
CA THR A 91 10.20 22.67 36.78
C THR A 91 8.68 22.72 36.66
N SER A 92 8.06 21.54 36.55
CA SER A 92 6.60 21.38 36.52
C SER A 92 6.13 20.58 37.74
N ASP A 93 5.07 21.05 38.40
CA ASP A 93 4.52 20.52 39.67
C ASP A 93 5.56 20.23 40.80
N GLY A 94 6.73 20.86 40.74
CA GLY A 94 7.81 20.71 41.71
C GLY A 94 8.79 19.56 41.40
N ALA A 95 8.70 18.96 40.22
CA ALA A 95 9.64 17.98 39.68
C ALA A 95 10.41 18.57 38.48
N PRO A 96 11.67 18.13 38.24
CA PRO A 96 12.43 18.53 37.06
C PRO A 96 11.82 17.85 35.81
N VAL A 97 11.63 18.62 34.74
CA VAL A 97 11.08 18.14 33.47
C VAL A 97 11.82 18.83 32.32
N VAL A 98 11.69 18.29 31.12
CA VAL A 98 12.03 19.02 29.89
C VAL A 98 10.73 19.22 29.12
N ASP A 99 10.33 20.48 28.95
CA ASP A 99 9.11 20.85 28.22
C ASP A 99 9.43 21.08 26.74
N GLY A 100 8.52 20.66 25.86
CA GLY A 100 8.68 20.74 24.41
C GLY A 100 8.86 22.16 23.91
N PHE A 101 8.16 23.14 24.51
CA PHE A 101 8.37 24.55 24.17
C PHE A 101 9.75 25.04 24.64
N ASP A 102 10.14 24.73 25.88
CA ASP A 102 11.43 25.14 26.45
C ASP A 102 12.62 24.57 25.65
N ALA A 103 12.55 23.29 25.26
CA ALA A 103 13.58 22.62 24.49
C ALA A 103 13.63 23.06 23.02
N PHE A 104 12.49 23.15 22.35
CA PHE A 104 12.44 23.46 20.92
C PHE A 104 12.79 24.92 20.61
N ASP A 105 12.26 25.87 21.40
CA ASP A 105 12.63 27.29 21.31
C ASP A 105 14.07 27.52 21.78
N GLY A 106 14.49 26.82 22.85
CA GLY A 106 15.85 26.88 23.39
C GLY A 106 16.90 26.43 22.40
N TYR A 107 16.74 25.23 21.84
CA TYR A 107 17.62 24.67 20.81
C TYR A 107 17.68 25.57 19.57
N SER A 108 16.52 26.00 19.06
CA SER A 108 16.45 26.86 17.86
C SER A 108 17.16 28.21 18.06
N ARG A 109 16.97 28.82 19.24
CA ARG A 109 17.71 30.03 19.64
C ARG A 109 19.21 29.78 19.66
N ASP A 110 19.67 28.72 20.34
CA ASP A 110 21.09 28.48 20.55
C ASP A 110 21.81 28.11 19.24
N LEU A 111 21.15 27.33 18.37
CA LEU A 111 21.58 27.06 17.00
C LEU A 111 21.73 28.36 16.19
N THR A 112 20.74 29.25 16.23
CA THR A 112 20.78 30.55 15.55
C THR A 112 21.85 31.50 16.12
N GLU A 113 22.02 31.56 17.44
CA GLU A 113 22.98 32.47 18.09
C GLU A 113 24.44 32.04 17.87
N THR A 114 24.70 30.74 17.81
CA THR A 114 26.05 30.18 17.65
C THR A 114 26.43 29.86 16.20
N GLY A 115 25.44 29.53 15.36
CA GLY A 115 25.65 28.99 14.01
C GLY A 115 26.21 27.56 14.00
N ALA A 116 26.05 26.82 15.10
CA ALA A 116 26.52 25.45 15.24
C ALA A 116 25.54 24.63 16.12
N PRO A 117 25.51 23.29 15.99
CA PRO A 117 24.71 22.41 16.83
C PRO A 117 24.98 22.64 18.33
N PRO A 118 23.95 22.91 19.17
CA PRO A 118 24.14 23.24 20.57
C PRO A 118 24.42 22.00 21.43
N ALA A 119 25.36 22.13 22.36
CA ALA A 119 25.77 21.13 23.35
C ALA A 119 25.79 19.65 22.86
N PRO A 120 26.50 19.29 21.77
CA PRO A 120 26.39 17.94 21.21
C PRO A 120 26.78 16.85 22.20
N THR A 121 25.86 15.95 22.50
CA THR A 121 26.01 14.98 23.61
C THR A 121 25.41 13.62 23.26
N VAL A 122 26.13 12.56 23.64
CA VAL A 122 25.66 11.17 23.59
C VAL A 122 25.75 10.58 25.00
N PHE A 123 24.69 9.92 25.46
CA PHE A 123 24.62 9.33 26.79
C PHE A 123 24.89 7.82 26.74
N TYR A 124 25.76 7.29 27.61
CA TYR A 124 26.08 5.86 27.62
C TYR A 124 25.70 5.13 28.90
N ARG A 125 25.47 3.81 28.77
CA ARG A 125 25.25 2.89 29.89
C ARG A 125 25.73 1.48 29.52
N GLY A 126 26.39 0.77 30.44
CA GLY A 126 26.89 -0.59 30.21
C GLY A 126 26.31 -1.63 31.17
N LEU A 127 25.86 -2.76 30.62
CA LEU A 127 25.19 -3.87 31.31
C LEU A 127 25.87 -5.20 30.99
N ALA A 128 25.87 -6.15 31.94
CA ALA A 128 26.39 -7.50 31.76
C ALA A 128 25.34 -8.54 32.18
N TYR A 129 25.14 -9.57 31.36
CA TYR A 129 24.15 -10.63 31.59
C TYR A 129 24.64 -11.63 32.65
N GLU A 130 23.89 -11.76 33.75
CA GLU A 130 24.25 -12.59 34.91
C GLU A 130 24.63 -14.03 34.49
N GLY A 131 25.85 -14.45 34.85
CA GLY A 131 26.33 -15.81 34.62
C GLY A 131 26.84 -16.11 33.20
N THR A 132 26.88 -15.12 32.32
CA THR A 132 27.39 -15.22 30.94
C THR A 132 28.58 -14.28 30.71
N ASP A 133 29.28 -14.47 29.59
CA ASP A 133 30.28 -13.52 29.11
C ASP A 133 29.69 -12.49 28.13
N LEU A 134 28.36 -12.30 28.08
CA LEU A 134 27.73 -11.26 27.25
C LEU A 134 27.57 -9.94 28.02
N GLY A 135 28.14 -8.88 27.46
CA GLY A 135 27.90 -7.50 27.85
C GLY A 135 27.21 -6.72 26.75
N VAL A 136 26.76 -5.50 27.07
CA VAL A 136 26.20 -4.55 26.11
C VAL A 136 26.44 -3.12 26.57
N VAL A 137 26.78 -2.25 25.62
CA VAL A 137 26.87 -0.80 25.81
C VAL A 137 25.81 -0.13 24.98
N GLN A 138 24.96 0.63 25.65
CA GLN A 138 23.92 1.45 25.05
C GLN A 138 24.44 2.87 24.86
N PHE A 139 24.19 3.45 23.69
CA PHE A 139 24.40 4.86 23.37
C PHE A 139 23.05 5.47 23.03
N TRP A 140 22.63 6.42 23.84
CA TRP A 140 21.35 7.13 23.76
C TRP A 140 21.60 8.56 23.26
N MET A 141 20.83 8.99 22.25
CA MET A 141 20.96 10.29 21.60
C MET A 141 19.64 11.05 21.73
N TYR A 142 19.68 12.24 22.33
CA TYR A 142 18.49 13.07 22.55
C TYR A 142 18.44 14.20 21.53
N SER A 143 17.35 14.29 20.76
CA SER A 143 17.06 15.46 19.91
C SER A 143 15.91 16.27 20.51
N ALA A 144 15.88 17.59 20.26
CA ALA A 144 14.85 18.47 20.83
C ALA A 144 13.45 18.26 20.19
N PHE A 145 13.38 17.68 18.99
CA PHE A 145 12.17 17.54 18.19
C PHE A 145 12.34 16.45 17.12
N ASP A 146 11.29 15.66 16.85
CA ASP A 146 11.16 14.78 15.66
C ASP A 146 10.21 15.44 14.66
N GLN A 147 10.60 15.48 13.38
CA GLN A 147 9.77 15.95 12.27
C GLN A 147 9.68 14.95 11.11
N PHE A 148 9.22 13.72 11.35
CA PHE A 148 8.89 12.74 10.31
C PHE A 148 7.48 12.90 9.72
N SER A 149 7.16 12.13 8.67
CA SER A 149 5.89 12.25 7.93
C SER A 149 4.63 11.74 8.66
N VAL A 150 4.81 10.83 9.62
CA VAL A 150 3.72 10.20 10.42
C VAL A 150 4.05 10.02 11.90
N ASN A 151 5.24 10.48 12.32
CA ASN A 151 5.73 10.49 13.69
C ASN A 151 6.37 11.88 13.86
N PHE A 152 5.79 12.78 14.63
CA PHE A 152 6.40 14.08 14.87
C PHE A 152 6.00 14.55 16.25
N HIS A 153 6.98 14.76 17.10
CA HIS A 153 6.74 14.95 18.52
C HIS A 153 7.80 15.83 19.15
N TRP A 154 7.45 16.41 20.30
CA TRP A 154 8.42 17.05 21.16
C TRP A 154 9.41 16.00 21.66
N HIS A 155 10.70 16.34 21.61
CA HIS A 155 11.81 15.48 22.02
C HIS A 155 11.96 14.23 21.16
N ASP A 156 13.15 13.63 21.16
CA ASP A 156 13.37 12.29 20.64
C ASP A 156 14.49 11.56 21.40
N TRP A 157 14.50 10.22 21.36
CA TRP A 157 15.53 9.37 21.99
C TRP A 157 15.89 8.15 21.12
N GLU A 158 16.92 8.33 20.29
CA GLU A 158 17.51 7.27 19.49
C GLU A 158 18.48 6.40 20.30
N LEU A 159 18.63 5.13 19.88
CA LEU A 159 19.41 4.12 20.58
C LEU A 159 20.27 3.29 19.62
N LEU A 160 21.58 3.30 19.87
CA LEU A 160 22.53 2.32 19.35
C LEU A 160 22.96 1.39 20.49
N GLN A 161 22.99 0.08 20.24
CA GLN A 161 23.49 -0.92 21.18
C GLN A 161 24.64 -1.72 20.57
N VAL A 162 25.72 -1.83 21.34
CA VAL A 162 26.89 -2.65 21.02
C VAL A 162 26.94 -3.79 22.02
N PHE A 163 26.58 -4.99 21.57
CA PHE A 163 26.79 -6.22 22.35
C PHE A 163 28.27 -6.61 22.29
N VAL A 164 28.82 -7.02 23.42
CA VAL A 164 30.25 -7.20 23.64
C VAL A 164 30.50 -8.56 24.26
N ASP A 165 31.37 -9.35 23.63
CA ASP A 165 31.96 -10.51 24.24
C ASP A 165 32.94 -10.07 25.35
N LEU A 166 32.66 -10.39 26.60
CA LEU A 166 33.44 -9.93 27.75
C LEU A 166 34.75 -10.71 27.97
N GLU A 167 34.88 -11.92 27.40
CA GLU A 167 36.14 -12.68 27.45
C GLU A 167 37.19 -12.04 26.52
N THR A 168 36.82 -11.74 25.27
CA THR A 168 37.69 -11.16 24.25
C THR A 168 37.71 -9.63 24.27
N GLY A 169 36.63 -9.02 24.74
CA GLY A 169 36.36 -7.59 24.64
C GLY A 169 35.91 -7.14 23.25
N SER A 170 35.60 -8.03 22.32
CA SER A 170 35.19 -7.68 20.94
C SER A 170 33.68 -7.41 20.83
N PRO A 171 33.22 -6.58 19.88
CA PRO A 171 31.79 -6.49 19.59
C PRO A 171 31.30 -7.80 18.96
N SER A 172 30.13 -8.28 19.39
CA SER A 172 29.48 -9.49 18.88
C SER A 172 28.29 -9.18 17.97
N LEU A 173 27.59 -8.06 18.24
CA LEU A 173 26.43 -7.60 17.48
C LEU A 173 26.27 -6.09 17.66
N PHE A 174 26.05 -5.36 16.57
CA PHE A 174 25.51 -4.01 16.61
C PHE A 174 24.01 -4.05 16.35
N VAL A 175 23.26 -3.21 17.07
CA VAL A 175 21.82 -2.98 16.87
C VAL A 175 21.59 -1.48 16.88
N ALA A 176 21.17 -0.91 15.75
CA ALA A 176 20.64 0.44 15.68
C ALA A 176 19.10 0.36 15.70
N SER A 177 18.51 0.95 16.75
CA SER A 177 17.06 0.91 16.99
C SER A 177 16.32 1.78 15.97
N SER A 178 15.09 1.41 15.63
CA SER A 178 14.43 1.95 14.44
C SER A 178 12.93 2.20 14.63
N HIS A 179 12.59 3.07 15.60
CA HIS A 179 11.25 3.54 16.03
C HIS A 179 10.22 2.51 16.47
N SER A 180 10.14 1.34 15.83
CA SER A 180 9.10 0.34 16.04
C SER A 180 9.69 -1.05 16.24
N ARG A 181 9.36 -1.68 17.38
CA ARG A 181 9.72 -3.09 17.64
C ARG A 181 9.03 -4.07 16.68
N SER A 182 7.93 -3.66 16.05
CA SER A 182 7.20 -4.48 15.08
C SER A 182 7.92 -4.65 13.74
N VAL A 183 9.01 -3.91 13.50
CA VAL A 183 9.83 -3.95 12.27
C VAL A 183 11.30 -4.19 12.65
N PRO A 184 12.13 -4.87 11.82
CA PRO A 184 13.51 -5.17 12.22
C PRO A 184 14.37 -3.93 12.43
N ASN A 185 15.09 -3.91 13.55
CA ASN A 185 16.20 -2.99 13.77
C ASN A 185 17.32 -3.23 12.72
N ASN A 186 18.19 -2.25 12.50
CA ASN A 186 19.39 -2.46 11.69
C ASN A 186 20.42 -3.21 12.53
N GLU A 187 20.70 -4.46 12.17
CA GLU A 187 21.52 -5.36 12.99
C GLU A 187 22.71 -5.93 12.21
N PHE A 188 23.90 -5.92 12.81
CA PHE A 188 25.10 -6.50 12.22
C PHE A 188 25.85 -7.40 13.21
N LEU A 189 25.80 -8.71 12.95
CA LEU A 189 26.45 -9.77 13.71
C LEU A 189 27.92 -9.91 13.31
N ASP A 190 28.81 -10.11 14.29
CA ASP A 190 30.27 -10.23 14.11
C ASP A 190 30.94 -9.08 13.32
N PRO A 191 30.74 -7.81 13.71
CA PRO A 191 31.38 -6.68 13.02
C PRO A 191 32.91 -6.73 13.15
N GLU A 192 33.62 -6.68 12.01
CA GLU A 192 35.08 -6.58 11.98
C GLU A 192 35.59 -5.22 12.51
N THR A 193 34.71 -4.22 12.56
CA THR A 193 35.00 -2.87 13.07
C THR A 193 34.64 -2.74 14.55
N GLU A 194 35.51 -2.09 15.32
CA GLU A 194 35.21 -1.78 16.73
C GLU A 194 34.22 -0.61 16.86
N ARG A 195 34.31 0.39 15.97
CA ARG A 195 33.39 1.54 15.96
C ARG A 195 32.31 1.34 14.89
N PRO A 196 31.02 1.34 15.25
CA PRO A 196 29.94 1.53 14.29
C PRO A 196 29.91 2.98 13.83
N ALA A 197 29.38 3.22 12.63
CA ALA A 197 28.80 4.50 12.27
C ALA A 197 27.28 4.38 12.34
N VAL A 198 26.60 5.46 12.71
CA VAL A 198 25.14 5.61 12.65
C VAL A 198 24.83 6.62 11.55
N ILE A 199 24.01 6.22 10.59
CA ILE A 199 23.48 7.09 9.56
C ILE A 199 22.05 7.42 9.99
N SER A 200 21.84 8.64 10.44
CA SER A 200 20.59 9.11 11.03
C SER A 200 19.71 9.70 9.94
N GLU A 201 18.50 9.15 9.80
CA GLU A 201 17.53 9.60 8.81
C GLU A 201 17.04 11.02 9.08
N VAL A 202 16.86 11.83 8.04
CA VAL A 202 16.41 13.22 8.19
C VAL A 202 15.03 13.23 8.85
N GLY A 203 14.85 14.06 9.89
CA GLY A 203 13.59 14.35 10.55
C GLY A 203 13.17 13.32 11.58
N SER A 204 13.25 12.02 11.27
CA SER A 204 12.97 10.93 12.22
C SER A 204 14.17 10.53 13.07
N HIS A 205 15.39 10.83 12.64
CA HIS A 205 16.64 10.32 13.23
C HIS A 205 16.87 8.80 13.12
N SER A 206 15.89 8.03 12.59
CA SER A 206 15.92 6.56 12.48
C SER A 206 17.29 6.03 12.08
N SER A 207 17.87 5.22 12.95
CA SER A 207 19.28 4.86 12.86
C SER A 207 19.55 3.67 11.91
N ALA A 208 20.27 3.92 10.82
CA ALA A 208 20.90 2.91 9.99
C ALA A 208 22.38 2.71 10.38
N LEU A 209 22.97 1.56 10.05
CA LEU A 209 24.37 1.25 10.36
C LEU A 209 25.31 1.60 9.18
N GLY A 210 26.52 2.05 9.51
CA GLY A 210 27.66 2.11 8.58
C GLY A 210 28.83 1.29 9.13
N VAL A 211 29.02 0.08 8.63
CA VAL A 211 30.08 -0.85 9.06
C VAL A 211 31.07 -1.21 7.95
N ASN A 212 30.69 -1.06 6.68
CA ASN A 212 31.56 -1.31 5.53
C ASN A 212 32.60 -0.17 5.31
N GLU A 213 33.23 -0.11 4.13
CA GLU A 213 34.26 0.92 3.84
C GLU A 213 33.69 2.34 3.63
N ARG A 214 32.38 2.51 3.39
CA ARG A 214 31.70 3.77 3.07
C ARG A 214 30.78 4.20 4.23
N ARG A 215 31.38 4.61 5.35
CA ARG A 215 30.70 4.85 6.64
C ARG A 215 29.58 5.89 6.64
N ASP A 216 29.61 6.80 5.67
CA ASP A 216 28.61 7.85 5.47
C ASP A 216 27.44 7.40 4.56
N SER A 217 27.42 6.15 4.10
CA SER A 217 26.38 5.57 3.22
C SER A 217 25.94 4.18 3.67
N PHE A 218 24.69 3.80 3.38
CA PHE A 218 24.13 2.50 3.75
C PHE A 218 24.05 1.55 2.55
N GLN A 219 24.40 0.28 2.75
CA GLN A 219 24.31 -0.77 1.73
C GLN A 219 23.64 -2.03 2.29
N ARG A 220 22.35 -2.23 1.99
CA ARG A 220 21.59 -3.44 2.38
C ARG A 220 22.14 -4.73 1.78
N PHE A 221 22.80 -4.62 0.61
CA PHE A 221 23.38 -5.73 -0.14
C PHE A 221 24.89 -5.55 -0.30
N PRO A 222 25.67 -6.65 -0.40
CA PRO A 222 27.09 -6.59 -0.72
C PRO A 222 27.31 -6.14 -2.16
N LEU A 223 27.51 -4.83 -2.35
CA LEU A 223 27.81 -4.20 -3.64
C LEU A 223 29.31 -3.93 -3.80
N ASP A 224 29.77 -3.78 -5.04
CA ASP A 224 31.17 -3.50 -5.43
C ASP A 224 32.26 -4.47 -4.89
N GLY A 225 31.87 -5.58 -4.26
CA GLY A 225 32.77 -6.52 -3.58
C GLY A 225 33.03 -6.19 -2.11
N GLY A 226 32.30 -5.24 -1.53
CA GLY A 226 32.23 -5.01 -0.08
C GLY A 226 31.24 -5.92 0.64
N ILE A 227 31.04 -5.66 1.93
CA ILE A 227 30.00 -6.27 2.76
C ILE A 227 28.77 -5.35 2.82
N ALA A 228 27.60 -5.93 3.09
CA ALA A 228 26.42 -5.16 3.47
C ALA A 228 26.63 -4.49 4.85
N ASP A 229 25.80 -3.49 5.18
CA ASP A 229 25.82 -2.82 6.48
C ASP A 229 24.92 -3.47 7.53
N ILE A 230 24.18 -4.51 7.14
CA ILE A 230 23.38 -5.37 8.03
C ILE A 230 23.59 -6.85 7.70
N THR A 231 23.31 -7.73 8.67
CA THR A 231 23.29 -9.19 8.50
C THR A 231 21.91 -9.81 8.74
N ASN A 232 20.87 -8.97 8.88
CA ASN A 232 19.48 -9.40 9.03
C ASN A 232 19.05 -10.44 7.98
N SER A 233 18.15 -11.32 8.40
CA SER A 233 17.53 -12.36 7.58
C SER A 233 16.80 -11.78 6.36
N VAL A 234 16.84 -12.51 5.25
CA VAL A 234 16.14 -12.16 4.00
C VAL A 234 14.64 -12.46 4.14
N LEU A 235 13.79 -11.59 3.59
CA LEU A 235 12.37 -11.87 3.38
C LEU A 235 12.20 -12.65 2.07
N ASP A 236 11.79 -13.92 2.16
CA ASP A 236 11.64 -14.84 1.02
C ASP A 236 10.73 -14.34 -0.11
N LEU A 237 9.85 -13.36 0.16
CA LEU A 237 8.95 -12.76 -0.83
C LEU A 237 9.68 -11.85 -1.84
N VAL A 238 10.78 -11.21 -1.42
CA VAL A 238 11.42 -10.11 -2.17
C VAL A 238 12.93 -10.29 -2.37
N ASP A 239 13.55 -11.33 -1.81
CA ASP A 239 15.01 -11.51 -1.75
C ASP A 239 15.76 -10.31 -1.09
N VAL A 240 15.06 -9.53 -0.25
CA VAL A 240 15.59 -8.34 0.46
C VAL A 240 15.77 -8.60 1.96
N PRO A 241 16.93 -8.29 2.56
CA PRO A 241 17.12 -8.28 4.02
C PRO A 241 16.11 -7.40 4.77
N ALA A 242 15.49 -7.99 5.79
CA ALA A 242 14.47 -7.35 6.60
C ALA A 242 15.12 -6.32 7.55
N ALA A 243 15.01 -5.03 7.23
CA ALA A 243 15.46 -3.93 8.06
C ALA A 243 14.60 -2.68 7.84
N TYR A 244 14.17 -2.06 8.94
CA TYR A 244 13.54 -0.75 8.96
C TYR A 244 14.56 0.32 8.58
N GLY A 245 14.05 1.35 7.93
CA GLY A 245 14.78 2.55 7.62
C GLY A 245 14.44 2.96 6.20
N LEU A 246 14.59 4.24 5.94
CA LEU A 246 14.57 4.79 4.59
C LEU A 246 15.99 5.20 4.19
N PRO A 247 17.01 4.35 4.44
CA PRO A 247 18.41 4.77 4.43
C PRO A 247 18.68 5.57 3.18
N ARG A 248 19.12 6.82 3.38
CA ARG A 248 19.34 7.90 2.42
C ARG A 248 19.65 7.49 0.97
N ASP A 249 20.45 6.43 0.82
CA ASP A 249 21.01 5.93 -0.43
C ASP A 249 20.15 4.88 -1.18
N GLU A 250 19.01 4.43 -0.62
CA GLU A 250 18.03 3.53 -1.26
C GLU A 250 16.98 4.23 -2.13
N GLY A 251 17.07 5.56 -2.26
CA GLY A 251 16.55 6.29 -3.42
C GLY A 251 15.06 6.67 -3.45
N LEU A 252 14.20 6.09 -2.60
CA LEU A 252 12.80 6.51 -2.50
C LEU A 252 12.65 7.84 -1.74
N ARG A 253 11.61 8.58 -2.13
CA ARG A 253 11.38 9.98 -1.73
C ARG A 253 10.19 10.07 -0.79
N LEU A 254 10.47 10.31 0.49
CA LEU A 254 9.43 10.54 1.48
C LEU A 254 9.12 12.05 1.62
N PRO A 255 7.87 12.48 1.40
CA PRO A 255 7.44 13.83 1.74
C PRO A 255 7.21 13.97 3.25
N TYR A 256 7.91 14.90 3.88
CA TYR A 256 7.77 15.25 5.29
C TYR A 256 6.53 16.12 5.53
N VAL A 257 6.01 16.18 6.76
CA VAL A 257 4.91 17.10 7.09
C VAL A 257 5.41 18.27 7.92
N VAL A 258 4.64 19.35 7.94
CA VAL A 258 4.83 20.45 8.89
C VAL A 258 3.84 20.25 10.05
N PRO A 259 4.32 20.13 11.31
CA PRO A 259 3.44 20.04 12.46
C PRO A 259 2.72 21.36 12.76
N GLU A 260 1.50 21.26 13.27
CA GLU A 260 0.75 22.37 13.85
C GLU A 260 0.27 22.06 15.27
N LEU A 261 -0.18 23.10 15.97
CA LEU A 261 -0.90 23.01 17.24
C LEU A 261 -2.14 23.93 17.15
N ASP A 262 -3.32 23.40 17.44
CA ASP A 262 -4.59 24.13 17.42
C ASP A 262 -4.86 24.93 16.11
N GLY A 263 -4.52 24.40 14.93
CA GLY A 263 -4.69 25.10 13.65
C GLY A 263 -3.59 26.12 13.30
N THR A 264 -2.46 26.09 14.01
CA THR A 264 -1.33 27.03 13.84
C THR A 264 -0.02 26.25 13.66
N PRO A 265 0.67 26.36 12.50
CA PRO A 265 1.97 25.71 12.27
C PRO A 265 2.99 26.07 13.36
N VAL A 266 3.84 25.13 13.77
CA VAL A 266 4.73 25.33 14.93
C VAL A 266 5.64 26.57 14.80
N TYR A 267 6.04 26.95 13.59
CA TYR A 267 6.87 28.15 13.35
C TYR A 267 6.12 29.49 13.46
N ASP A 268 4.79 29.47 13.58
CA ASP A 268 3.93 30.66 13.76
C ASP A 268 3.38 30.77 15.20
N LEU A 269 3.73 29.83 16.11
CA LEU A 269 3.25 29.82 17.49
C LEU A 269 3.89 30.94 18.34
N PRO A 270 3.10 31.78 19.04
CA PRO A 270 3.62 32.84 19.93
C PRO A 270 4.53 32.36 21.06
N GLU A 271 4.37 31.10 21.46
CA GLU A 271 5.15 30.39 22.48
C GLU A 271 6.54 29.96 21.99
N LEU A 272 6.79 29.96 20.67
CA LEU A 272 8.05 29.56 20.03
C LEU A 272 8.73 30.74 19.28
N PRO A 273 9.04 31.87 19.94
CA PRO A 273 9.48 33.10 19.29
C PRO A 273 10.82 33.02 18.53
N ASN A 274 11.65 32.00 18.78
CA ASN A 274 12.92 31.78 18.09
C ASN A 274 12.82 30.73 16.98
N VAL A 275 11.74 29.93 16.94
CA VAL A 275 11.49 28.97 15.85
C VAL A 275 11.02 29.73 14.61
N THR A 276 11.55 29.35 13.46
CA THR A 276 11.15 29.90 12.16
C THR A 276 11.07 28.76 11.15
N ARG A 277 10.49 29.01 9.96
CA ARG A 277 10.44 27.99 8.91
C ARG A 277 11.83 27.48 8.47
N GLU A 278 12.90 28.24 8.70
CA GLU A 278 14.28 27.84 8.38
C GLU A 278 14.85 26.81 9.37
N HIS A 279 14.22 26.62 10.53
CA HIS A 279 14.61 25.59 11.50
C HIS A 279 13.97 24.22 11.22
N LEU A 280 12.84 24.18 10.49
CA LEU A 280 12.17 22.93 10.10
C LEU A 280 12.79 22.33 8.83
N VAL A 281 12.63 21.01 8.64
CA VAL A 281 13.01 20.25 7.43
C VAL A 281 12.69 21.05 6.14
N PRO A 282 13.60 21.17 5.15
CA PRO A 282 13.45 22.09 4.01
C PRO A 282 12.10 22.03 3.27
N SER A 283 11.62 23.17 2.77
CA SER A 283 10.30 23.28 2.13
C SER A 283 10.15 22.50 0.82
N GLU A 284 11.26 22.10 0.20
CA GLU A 284 11.32 21.22 -0.96
C GLU A 284 11.16 19.73 -0.61
N LEU A 285 11.27 19.38 0.66
CA LEU A 285 11.04 18.05 1.22
C LEU A 285 9.69 17.94 1.96
N THR A 286 9.06 19.05 2.36
CA THR A 286 7.78 19.04 3.09
C THR A 286 6.54 19.23 2.22
N VAL A 287 5.44 18.55 2.59
CA VAL A 287 4.09 18.72 2.04
C VAL A 287 3.13 19.28 3.09
N ARG A 288 2.01 19.86 2.63
CA ARG A 288 0.97 20.44 3.50
C ARG A 288 -0.34 19.64 3.52
N GLY A 289 -0.51 18.67 2.62
CA GLY A 289 -1.56 17.65 2.68
C GLY A 289 -1.31 16.49 1.73
N PHE A 290 -1.67 15.27 2.12
CA PHE A 290 -1.63 14.11 1.21
C PHE A 290 -2.73 14.19 0.14
N ASP A 291 -3.83 14.90 0.42
CA ASP A 291 -4.95 15.17 -0.49
C ASP A 291 -4.69 16.35 -1.44
N GLU A 292 -3.62 17.13 -1.24
CA GLU A 292 -3.14 18.10 -2.23
C GLU A 292 -2.52 17.42 -3.47
N TYR A 293 -2.16 16.14 -3.34
CA TYR A 293 -1.55 15.35 -4.41
C TYR A 293 -2.58 14.53 -5.16
N GLU A 294 -2.88 14.99 -6.38
CA GLU A 294 -3.61 14.21 -7.38
C GLU A 294 -2.82 12.94 -7.81
N SER A 295 -1.51 12.87 -7.58
CA SER A 295 -0.63 11.73 -7.90
C SER A 295 0.71 11.81 -7.13
N PRO A 296 1.49 10.70 -7.06
CA PRO A 296 2.81 10.70 -6.44
C PRO A 296 3.73 11.84 -6.93
N PRO A 297 4.43 12.55 -6.03
CA PRO A 297 5.27 13.71 -6.38
C PRO A 297 6.60 13.35 -7.07
N ASP A 298 6.68 13.54 -8.38
CA ASP A 298 7.89 13.34 -9.20
C ASP A 298 9.05 14.33 -8.91
N GLY A 299 8.84 15.36 -8.09
CA GLY A 299 9.70 16.54 -7.97
C GLY A 299 10.57 16.66 -6.71
N LEU A 300 10.43 15.77 -5.71
CA LEU A 300 11.19 15.85 -4.46
C LEU A 300 12.70 15.63 -4.71
N PRO A 301 13.61 16.39 -4.07
CA PRO A 301 15.04 16.16 -4.20
C PRO A 301 15.45 14.81 -3.61
N GLY A 302 16.54 14.24 -4.11
CA GLY A 302 17.22 13.14 -3.42
C GLY A 302 17.85 13.63 -2.12
N ARG A 303 18.00 12.74 -1.14
CA ARG A 303 18.64 13.07 0.13
C ARG A 303 20.16 13.04 -0.03
N GLU A 304 20.86 14.04 0.49
CA GLU A 304 22.33 14.19 0.37
C GLU A 304 23.02 14.08 1.74
N THR A 305 24.31 13.73 1.77
CA THR A 305 25.12 13.69 3.01
C THR A 305 25.26 15.09 3.61
N GLY A 306 24.95 15.21 4.90
CA GLY A 306 25.11 16.42 5.71
C GLY A 306 26.34 16.34 6.61
N LEU A 307 26.16 16.68 7.89
CA LEU A 307 27.24 16.81 8.88
C LEU A 307 27.71 15.45 9.42
N GLU A 308 28.99 15.35 9.77
CA GLU A 308 29.56 14.28 10.59
C GLU A 308 29.88 14.75 12.01
N PHE A 309 29.50 13.94 13.01
CA PHE A 309 29.84 14.15 14.42
C PHE A 309 30.64 12.95 14.96
N ARG A 310 31.70 13.21 15.74
CA ARG A 310 32.50 12.17 16.42
C ARG A 310 32.68 12.48 17.91
N PHE A 311 32.95 11.46 18.71
CA PHE A 311 33.28 11.64 20.13
C PHE A 311 34.56 12.48 20.29
N GLU A 312 34.59 13.45 21.21
CA GLU A 312 35.76 14.31 21.44
C GLU A 312 37.06 13.57 21.81
N GLY A 313 36.95 12.33 22.31
CA GLY A 313 38.09 11.45 22.60
C GLY A 313 38.50 10.52 21.45
N ASP A 314 37.84 10.61 20.30
CA ASP A 314 38.21 9.84 19.11
C ASP A 314 39.51 10.40 18.48
N PRO A 315 40.47 9.55 18.05
CA PRO A 315 41.70 10.00 17.40
C PRO A 315 41.49 10.89 16.17
N ASP A 316 40.38 10.68 15.45
CA ASP A 316 40.07 11.34 14.19
C ASP A 316 38.89 12.33 14.36
N ALA A 317 38.62 12.80 15.59
CA ALA A 317 37.58 13.79 15.89
C ALA A 317 37.82 15.15 15.22
N ASP A 318 39.08 15.55 15.04
CA ASP A 318 39.48 16.78 14.33
C ASP A 318 39.15 16.76 12.81
N GLU A 319 38.76 15.60 12.26
CA GLU A 319 38.36 15.44 10.85
C GLU A 319 36.85 15.56 10.60
N ALA A 320 36.03 15.46 11.67
CA ALA A 320 34.58 15.62 11.60
C ALA A 320 34.15 17.10 11.64
N ASP A 321 32.91 17.41 11.24
CA ASP A 321 32.37 18.77 11.32
C ASP A 321 32.18 19.22 12.78
N HIS A 322 31.75 18.29 13.64
CA HIS A 322 31.51 18.54 15.06
C HIS A 322 32.03 17.42 15.97
N ALA A 323 32.38 17.79 17.20
CA ALA A 323 32.71 16.85 18.26
C ALA A 323 31.57 16.82 19.31
N TYR A 324 31.26 15.63 19.85
CA TYR A 324 30.27 15.44 20.90
C TYR A 324 30.89 14.95 22.22
N ALA A 325 30.26 15.32 23.34
CA ALA A 325 30.57 14.87 24.68
C ALA A 325 29.93 13.50 24.97
N LEU A 326 30.64 12.62 25.69
CA LEU A 326 30.17 11.28 26.04
C LEU A 326 29.86 11.21 27.54
N GLU A 327 28.58 11.35 27.88
CA GLU A 327 28.09 11.50 29.25
C GLU A 327 27.40 10.23 29.78
N ARG A 328 27.29 10.07 31.09
CA ARG A 328 26.63 8.88 31.66
C ARG A 328 25.12 9.05 31.65
N MET A 329 24.39 8.01 31.25
CA MET A 329 22.93 8.03 31.21
C MET A 329 22.28 8.32 32.57
N GLU A 330 22.94 8.01 33.69
CA GLU A 330 22.39 8.36 35.02
C GLU A 330 22.33 9.86 35.29
N GLU A 331 23.11 10.70 34.59
CA GLU A 331 23.11 12.16 34.79
C GLU A 331 21.83 12.84 34.29
N VAL A 332 20.95 12.11 33.58
CA VAL A 332 19.62 12.57 33.14
C VAL A 332 18.45 11.80 33.79
N THR A 333 18.71 10.69 34.49
CA THR A 333 17.66 9.86 35.14
C THR A 333 16.91 10.53 36.30
N HIS A 334 17.29 11.76 36.69
CA HIS A 334 16.54 12.54 37.68
C HIS A 334 15.33 13.26 37.11
N LEU A 335 15.24 13.41 35.78
CA LEU A 335 14.10 14.02 35.10
C LEU A 335 12.83 13.19 35.35
N ALA A 336 11.71 13.85 35.56
CA ALA A 336 10.43 13.21 35.86
C ALA A 336 9.51 13.03 34.65
N ALA A 337 9.73 13.79 33.58
CA ALA A 337 9.03 13.68 32.30
C ALA A 337 9.76 14.44 31.19
N PHE A 338 9.62 13.94 29.96
CA PHE A 338 9.60 14.76 28.74
C PHE A 338 8.13 15.12 28.48
N ALA A 339 7.83 16.40 28.29
CA ALA A 339 6.46 16.89 28.25
C ALA A 339 6.20 17.78 27.02
N GLY A 340 4.96 17.80 26.55
CA GLY A 340 4.49 18.70 25.50
C GLY A 340 3.03 18.40 25.11
N PRO A 341 2.31 19.33 24.48
CA PRO A 341 0.97 19.08 23.96
C PRO A 341 1.01 18.15 22.75
N GLN A 342 -0.08 17.44 22.46
CA GLN A 342 -0.19 16.70 21.21
C GLN A 342 -0.20 17.67 20.01
N LEU A 343 0.69 17.43 19.04
CA LEU A 343 0.74 18.11 17.75
C LEU A 343 -0.28 17.49 16.77
N SER A 344 -0.56 18.21 15.70
CA SER A 344 -1.48 17.79 14.63
C SER A 344 -0.87 18.07 13.25
N PHE A 345 -1.52 17.57 12.20
CA PHE A 345 -1.14 17.78 10.80
C PHE A 345 -1.78 19.08 10.26
N GLU A 346 -1.08 19.82 9.38
CA GLU A 346 -1.68 21.00 8.68
C GLU A 346 -2.94 20.66 7.84
N PHE A 347 -3.23 19.37 7.62
CA PHE A 347 -4.36 18.84 6.85
C PHE A 347 -5.30 17.98 7.69
N ALA A 348 -6.56 17.89 7.25
CA ALA A 348 -7.63 17.26 8.01
C ALA A 348 -7.53 15.73 8.07
N VAL A 349 -6.84 15.19 9.07
CA VAL A 349 -6.90 13.77 9.44
C VAL A 349 -8.22 13.50 10.20
N PRO A 350 -8.92 12.38 9.93
CA PRO A 350 -10.08 12.00 10.74
C PRO A 350 -9.65 11.76 12.20
N GLY A 351 -10.24 12.47 13.16
CA GLY A 351 -9.77 12.47 14.55
C GLY A 351 -9.64 11.09 15.21
N PHE A 352 -10.36 10.05 14.76
CA PHE A 352 -10.18 8.69 15.28
C PHE A 352 -8.88 8.01 14.80
N ALA A 353 -8.34 8.42 13.64
CA ALA A 353 -7.06 7.96 13.13
C ALA A 353 -5.90 8.75 13.77
N GLU A 354 -6.14 10.03 14.05
CA GLU A 354 -5.23 10.88 14.82
C GLU A 354 -5.14 10.42 16.29
N ASP A 355 -6.28 10.10 16.94
CA ASP A 355 -6.34 9.48 18.28
C ASP A 355 -5.54 8.16 18.34
N ALA A 356 -5.51 7.38 17.25
CA ALA A 356 -4.75 6.14 17.16
C ALA A 356 -3.24 6.38 16.97
N LEU A 357 -2.84 7.54 16.43
CA LEU A 357 -1.46 7.97 16.28
C LEU A 357 -0.99 8.90 17.41
N ALA A 358 -1.84 9.26 18.39
CA ALA A 358 -1.56 10.29 19.39
C ALA A 358 -0.24 10.09 20.17
N ALA A 359 0.20 8.84 20.39
CA ALA A 359 1.49 8.54 21.01
C ALA A 359 2.69 9.00 20.14
N HIS A 360 2.57 8.90 18.82
CA HIS A 360 3.52 9.36 17.80
C HIS A 360 3.46 10.86 17.50
N LEU A 361 2.52 11.58 18.13
CA LEU A 361 2.26 13.00 17.89
C LEU A 361 2.44 13.87 19.15
N THR A 362 2.79 13.27 20.29
CA THR A 362 2.87 13.98 21.59
C THR A 362 4.32 14.11 22.06
N THR A 363 4.84 13.13 22.78
CA THR A 363 6.15 13.21 23.45
C THR A 363 6.67 11.81 23.72
N VAL A 364 7.98 11.68 23.86
CA VAL A 364 8.65 10.42 24.22
C VAL A 364 8.39 9.96 25.65
N GLU A 365 8.38 8.63 25.86
CA GLU A 365 8.48 8.02 27.18
C GLU A 365 9.90 8.12 27.74
N LEU A 366 10.05 8.09 29.07
CA LEU A 366 11.36 8.10 29.73
C LEU A 366 12.18 6.85 29.35
N PRO A 367 13.41 6.97 28.80
CA PRO A 367 14.22 5.83 28.41
C PRO A 367 14.38 4.77 29.50
N TRP A 368 14.56 5.20 30.76
CA TRP A 368 14.76 4.30 31.91
C TRP A 368 13.51 3.58 32.43
N GLU A 369 12.33 3.86 31.88
CA GLU A 369 11.10 3.11 32.15
C GLU A 369 10.82 2.04 31.07
N GLN A 370 11.52 2.10 29.93
CA GLN A 370 11.34 1.18 28.79
C GLN A 370 12.03 -0.17 29.04
N GLU A 371 11.45 -1.26 28.49
CA GLU A 371 12.03 -2.61 28.65
C GLU A 371 13.48 -2.67 28.13
N ARG A 372 13.75 -2.19 26.91
CA ARG A 372 15.07 -2.18 26.26
C ARG A 372 16.19 -1.54 27.09
N PHE A 373 15.86 -0.63 28.02
CA PHE A 373 16.84 -0.06 28.94
C PHE A 373 17.32 -1.08 29.99
N SER A 374 16.45 -1.96 30.48
CA SER A 374 16.80 -2.97 31.50
C SER A 374 17.05 -4.36 30.95
N ASN A 375 16.49 -4.65 29.77
CA ASN A 375 16.63 -5.90 29.03
C ASN A 375 17.04 -5.63 27.57
N PRO A 376 18.30 -5.23 27.31
CA PRO A 376 18.82 -4.87 25.98
C PRO A 376 18.51 -5.85 24.86
N ILE A 377 18.58 -7.16 25.13
CA ILE A 377 18.35 -8.23 24.15
C ILE A 377 16.89 -8.35 23.69
N ALA A 378 15.92 -7.71 24.36
CA ALA A 378 14.55 -7.57 23.85
C ALA A 378 14.47 -6.67 22.59
N ASP A 379 15.55 -5.95 22.29
CA ASP A 379 15.72 -5.09 21.10
C ASP A 379 16.66 -5.75 20.07
N VAL A 380 17.14 -6.98 20.30
CA VAL A 380 17.69 -7.84 19.24
C VAL A 380 16.51 -8.56 18.62
N THR A 381 16.25 -8.29 17.35
CA THR A 381 14.96 -8.61 16.75
C THR A 381 15.06 -9.64 15.63
N ASP A 382 16.20 -9.73 14.94
CA ASP A 382 16.41 -10.78 13.95
C ASP A 382 16.43 -12.18 14.61
N PRO A 383 15.67 -13.17 14.12
CA PRO A 383 15.63 -14.50 14.72
C PRO A 383 16.94 -15.28 14.65
N LEU A 384 17.75 -15.10 13.60
CA LEU A 384 19.07 -15.75 13.47
C LEU A 384 20.07 -15.12 14.43
N HIS A 385 20.07 -13.80 14.59
CA HIS A 385 20.90 -13.13 15.60
C HIS A 385 20.52 -13.55 17.02
N ARG A 386 19.21 -13.64 17.33
CA ARG A 386 18.73 -14.18 18.62
C ARG A 386 19.20 -15.62 18.84
N ALA A 387 19.08 -16.49 17.83
CA ALA A 387 19.54 -17.88 17.90
C ALA A 387 21.07 -18.01 18.10
N GLU A 388 21.86 -17.19 17.40
CA GLU A 388 23.32 -17.19 17.53
C GLU A 388 23.77 -16.67 18.91
N LEU A 389 23.13 -15.62 19.46
CA LEU A 389 23.39 -15.17 20.83
C LEU A 389 22.98 -16.25 21.86
N SER A 390 21.86 -16.95 21.64
CA SER A 390 21.45 -18.12 22.43
C SER A 390 22.52 -19.21 22.43
N ASP A 391 23.01 -19.63 21.26
CA ASP A 391 23.99 -20.71 21.11
C ASP A 391 25.38 -20.35 21.68
N ARG A 392 25.81 -19.08 21.60
CA ARG A 392 27.10 -18.61 22.12
C ARG A 392 27.11 -18.41 23.63
N TYR A 393 26.05 -17.83 24.18
CA TYR A 393 26.03 -17.30 25.55
C TYR A 393 25.05 -18.04 26.49
N ASP A 394 24.47 -19.17 26.06
CA ASP A 394 23.51 -20.01 26.82
C ASP A 394 22.26 -19.22 27.26
N LEU A 395 21.72 -18.41 26.33
CA LEU A 395 20.56 -17.53 26.56
C LEU A 395 19.26 -18.17 26.05
N ASP A 396 18.15 -17.89 26.72
CA ASP A 396 16.81 -18.28 26.28
C ASP A 396 16.07 -17.05 25.72
N VAL A 397 16.29 -16.76 24.43
CA VAL A 397 15.73 -15.57 23.75
C VAL A 397 15.11 -15.87 22.37
N THR A 398 14.90 -17.14 22.02
CA THR A 398 14.21 -17.51 20.78
C THR A 398 12.73 -17.12 20.85
N GLY A 399 12.28 -16.21 19.99
CA GLY A 399 10.88 -15.81 19.83
C GLY A 399 10.18 -16.45 18.62
N PRO A 400 8.94 -16.05 18.31
CA PRO A 400 8.23 -16.53 17.13
C PRO A 400 8.89 -16.05 15.83
N LEU A 401 8.49 -16.68 14.73
CA LEU A 401 9.01 -16.46 13.38
C LEU A 401 7.96 -15.85 12.43
N GLY A 402 6.69 -15.83 12.83
CA GLY A 402 5.58 -15.25 12.08
C GLY A 402 5.68 -13.73 11.86
N GLY A 403 5.22 -13.30 10.69
CA GLY A 403 5.11 -11.90 10.29
C GLY A 403 4.16 -11.73 9.11
N VAL A 404 3.95 -10.49 8.68
CA VAL A 404 3.17 -10.12 7.49
C VAL A 404 4.04 -9.26 6.59
N VAL A 405 4.07 -9.53 5.28
CA VAL A 405 4.89 -8.78 4.29
C VAL A 405 4.03 -8.37 3.09
N ALA A 406 4.26 -7.18 2.55
CA ALA A 406 3.66 -6.68 1.32
C ALA A 406 4.65 -5.84 0.51
N VAL A 407 4.41 -5.72 -0.80
CA VAL A 407 5.19 -4.87 -1.73
C VAL A 407 4.25 -3.92 -2.43
N LEU A 408 4.48 -2.61 -2.31
CA LEU A 408 3.68 -1.60 -2.99
C LEU A 408 4.05 -1.52 -4.47
N ARG A 409 3.01 -1.57 -5.32
CA ARG A 409 3.09 -1.33 -6.77
C ARG A 409 2.26 -0.10 -7.13
N GLU A 410 2.70 0.67 -8.10
CA GLU A 410 1.86 1.71 -8.72
C GLU A 410 1.14 1.14 -9.94
N ALA A 411 -0.17 1.39 -10.08
CA ALA A 411 -0.91 1.05 -11.30
C ALA A 411 -0.94 2.22 -12.29
N THR A 412 -0.44 1.97 -13.49
CA THR A 412 -0.35 2.93 -14.61
C THR A 412 -1.13 2.44 -15.83
N GLU A 413 -1.46 3.35 -16.76
CA GLU A 413 -1.98 3.00 -18.09
C GLU A 413 -0.90 2.25 -18.88
N SER A 414 -1.22 1.10 -19.49
CA SER A 414 -0.21 0.30 -20.22
C SER A 414 -0.12 0.69 -21.69
N ASP A 415 1.10 0.97 -22.16
CA ASP A 415 1.41 1.23 -23.58
C ASP A 415 1.11 0.02 -24.50
N ASP A 416 1.04 -1.20 -23.94
CA ASP A 416 0.68 -2.43 -24.66
C ASP A 416 -0.86 -2.61 -24.83
N ALA A 417 -1.67 -1.87 -24.05
CA ALA A 417 -3.13 -1.95 -24.10
C ALA A 417 -3.71 -1.01 -25.18
N PRO A 418 -4.59 -1.50 -26.07
CA PRO A 418 -5.22 -0.64 -27.07
C PRO A 418 -6.34 0.20 -26.43
N GLY A 419 -6.07 1.48 -26.16
CA GLY A 419 -7.06 2.39 -25.56
C GLY A 419 -7.27 2.12 -24.07
N ASP A 420 -8.43 2.48 -23.52
CA ASP A 420 -8.79 2.27 -22.11
C ASP A 420 -9.14 0.78 -21.83
N ASN A 421 -8.21 -0.13 -22.12
CA ASN A 421 -8.40 -1.59 -22.05
C ASN A 421 -7.40 -2.32 -21.15
N GLY A 422 -6.56 -1.63 -20.37
CA GLY A 422 -5.55 -2.29 -19.57
C GLY A 422 -4.65 -1.36 -18.76
N VAL A 423 -4.07 -1.93 -17.71
CA VAL A 423 -3.03 -1.32 -16.90
C VAL A 423 -1.78 -2.18 -16.84
N GLU A 424 -0.71 -1.61 -16.30
CA GLU A 424 0.49 -2.31 -15.87
C GLU A 424 0.85 -1.91 -14.43
N THR A 425 1.73 -2.69 -13.81
CA THR A 425 2.18 -2.47 -12.43
C THR A 425 3.68 -2.17 -12.40
N GLU A 426 4.03 -1.02 -11.81
CA GLU A 426 5.42 -0.55 -11.66
C GLU A 426 5.86 -0.55 -10.18
N GLU A 427 7.16 -0.39 -9.94
CA GLU A 427 7.69 -0.11 -8.59
C GLU A 427 7.15 1.21 -8.05
N ALA A 428 6.74 1.25 -6.78
CA ALA A 428 6.19 2.45 -6.16
C ALA A 428 7.21 3.60 -6.13
N ARG A 429 6.86 4.76 -6.72
CA ARG A 429 7.74 5.94 -6.81
C ARG A 429 7.93 6.72 -5.51
N VAL A 430 7.08 6.46 -4.53
CA VAL A 430 7.10 7.06 -3.19
C VAL A 430 6.78 6.00 -2.15
N GLU A 431 7.33 6.16 -0.94
CA GLU A 431 7.03 5.29 0.18
C GLU A 431 5.60 5.51 0.66
N GLY A 432 4.95 4.41 1.05
CA GLY A 432 3.68 4.42 1.75
C GLY A 432 3.84 4.22 3.25
N VAL A 433 2.71 4.15 3.93
CA VAL A 433 2.58 3.79 5.33
C VAL A 433 1.56 2.67 5.45
N ALA A 434 1.99 1.56 6.02
CA ALA A 434 1.18 0.38 6.30
C ALA A 434 0.78 0.35 7.78
N LEU A 435 -0.45 -0.09 8.08
CA LEU A 435 -0.98 -0.22 9.43
C LEU A 435 -1.66 -1.59 9.58
N LEU A 436 -1.26 -2.36 10.58
CA LEU A 436 -1.91 -3.62 10.96
C LEU A 436 -2.81 -3.38 12.18
N GLN A 437 -4.13 -3.32 12.00
CA GLN A 437 -5.05 -2.77 13.02
C GLN A 437 -5.18 -3.61 14.32
N SER A 438 -4.72 -4.86 14.30
CA SER A 438 -4.65 -5.74 15.49
C SER A 438 -3.58 -5.30 16.50
N GLU A 439 -2.48 -4.76 15.97
CA GLU A 439 -1.28 -4.31 16.68
C GLU A 439 -1.00 -2.90 16.16
N PRO A 440 -1.77 -1.89 16.64
CA PRO A 440 -1.94 -0.61 15.95
C PRO A 440 -0.66 0.25 15.98
N THR A 441 0.25 -0.12 15.10
CA THR A 441 1.54 0.50 14.85
C THR A 441 1.62 0.75 13.35
N ALA A 442 1.71 2.03 12.97
CA ALA A 442 1.97 2.40 11.59
C ALA A 442 3.46 2.19 11.28
N VAL A 443 3.77 1.63 10.13
CA VAL A 443 5.13 1.40 9.65
C VAL A 443 5.29 2.05 8.27
N PRO A 444 6.32 2.87 8.02
CA PRO A 444 6.66 3.27 6.66
C PRO A 444 7.10 2.04 5.87
N THR A 445 6.91 2.07 4.55
CA THR A 445 7.56 1.11 3.66
C THR A 445 9.04 1.45 3.47
N TRP A 446 9.84 0.50 2.97
CA TRP A 446 11.22 0.72 2.53
C TRP A 446 11.42 0.10 1.15
N ASN A 447 11.81 0.89 0.17
CA ASN A 447 11.81 0.49 -1.24
C ASN A 447 10.44 -0.12 -1.66
N GLY A 448 9.35 0.45 -1.15
CA GLY A 448 7.99 -0.07 -1.35
C GLY A 448 7.63 -1.32 -0.52
N VAL A 449 8.54 -1.94 0.22
CA VAL A 449 8.25 -3.13 1.05
C VAL A 449 7.69 -2.71 2.40
N ALA A 450 6.58 -3.31 2.83
CA ALA A 450 6.09 -3.29 4.21
C ALA A 450 6.35 -4.65 4.86
N ALA A 451 6.84 -4.68 6.11
CA ALA A 451 6.82 -5.90 6.90
C ALA A 451 6.54 -5.64 8.39
N PHE A 452 5.74 -6.53 8.97
CA PHE A 452 5.41 -6.62 10.38
C PHE A 452 5.90 -7.97 10.91
N ARG A 453 6.34 -8.02 12.17
CA ARG A 453 6.81 -9.26 12.84
C ARG A 453 6.19 -9.45 14.19
N ASP A 454 6.39 -10.65 14.73
CA ASP A 454 5.81 -11.11 16.00
C ASP A 454 4.28 -10.92 15.97
N VAL A 455 3.69 -11.03 14.76
CA VAL A 455 2.26 -10.86 14.52
C VAL A 455 1.54 -12.05 15.17
N PRO A 456 0.57 -11.82 16.08
CA PRO A 456 -0.17 -12.92 16.70
C PRO A 456 -0.92 -13.76 15.66
N GLU A 457 -1.08 -15.07 15.86
CA GLU A 457 -1.95 -15.91 15.01
C GLU A 457 -3.42 -15.42 15.07
N GLY A 458 -4.06 -15.21 13.91
CA GLY A 458 -5.47 -14.80 13.83
C GLY A 458 -5.86 -13.99 12.58
N ASP A 459 -7.04 -13.36 12.64
CA ASP A 459 -7.48 -12.40 11.62
C ASP A 459 -6.97 -10.99 11.95
N HIS A 460 -6.37 -10.33 10.95
CA HIS A 460 -5.82 -8.97 11.00
C HIS A 460 -6.43 -8.12 9.92
N ARG A 461 -6.25 -6.80 10.01
CA ARG A 461 -6.56 -5.88 8.91
C ARG A 461 -5.35 -5.03 8.58
N LEU A 462 -4.85 -5.18 7.35
CA LEU A 462 -3.87 -4.28 6.76
C LEU A 462 -4.59 -3.06 6.17
N THR A 463 -3.98 -1.90 6.28
CA THR A 463 -4.36 -0.69 5.55
C THR A 463 -3.08 -0.01 5.09
N VAL A 464 -3.00 0.34 3.81
CA VAL A 464 -1.85 1.02 3.20
C VAL A 464 -2.33 2.34 2.62
N ASN A 465 -1.55 3.40 2.86
CA ASN A 465 -1.80 4.73 2.31
C ASN A 465 -0.47 5.33 1.82
N ALA A 466 -0.45 5.97 0.66
CA ALA A 466 0.75 6.54 0.08
C ALA A 466 0.47 7.93 -0.55
N PRO A 467 1.44 8.87 -0.54
CA PRO A 467 1.24 10.23 -1.04
C PRO A 467 0.77 10.25 -2.50
N GLY A 468 -0.43 10.79 -2.73
CA GLY A 468 -1.01 10.88 -4.07
C GLY A 468 -1.61 9.59 -4.64
N SER A 469 -1.66 8.50 -3.87
CA SER A 469 -2.28 7.23 -4.26
C SER A 469 -3.56 6.95 -3.47
N ALA A 470 -4.47 6.20 -4.07
CA ALA A 470 -5.68 5.76 -3.38
C ALA A 470 -5.35 4.72 -2.30
N PRO A 471 -6.07 4.72 -1.15
CA PRO A 471 -5.76 3.85 -0.03
C PRO A 471 -6.20 2.40 -0.30
N TYR A 472 -5.40 1.45 0.17
CA TYR A 472 -5.67 0.01 0.10
C TYR A 472 -6.03 -0.54 1.49
N ALA A 473 -6.88 -1.57 1.55
CA ALA A 473 -7.12 -2.31 2.80
C ALA A 473 -7.60 -3.75 2.55
N GLU A 474 -7.18 -4.67 3.42
CA GLU A 474 -7.40 -6.12 3.31
C GLU A 474 -7.53 -6.76 4.71
N GLU A 475 -8.34 -7.82 4.84
CA GLU A 475 -8.45 -8.70 6.01
C GLU A 475 -7.63 -10.00 5.82
N ILE A 476 -6.55 -10.14 6.57
CA ILE A 476 -5.52 -11.19 6.44
C ILE A 476 -5.70 -12.25 7.54
N ASP A 477 -5.64 -13.54 7.19
CA ASP A 477 -5.53 -14.66 8.15
C ASP A 477 -4.04 -15.02 8.33
N HIS A 478 -3.43 -14.57 9.43
CA HIS A 478 -2.03 -14.86 9.75
C HIS A 478 -1.90 -16.15 10.57
N ARG A 479 -0.94 -16.99 10.19
CA ARG A 479 -0.60 -18.24 10.88
C ARG A 479 0.86 -18.24 11.30
N ASP A 480 1.12 -18.51 12.58
CA ASP A 480 2.47 -18.70 13.10
C ASP A 480 2.98 -20.12 12.77
N ASP A 481 3.20 -20.39 11.48
CA ASP A 481 3.83 -21.62 10.98
C ASP A 481 5.34 -21.47 10.69
N GLY A 482 5.88 -20.27 10.95
CA GLY A 482 7.25 -19.87 10.69
C GLY A 482 7.50 -19.27 9.31
N THR A 483 6.46 -19.11 8.49
CA THR A 483 6.52 -18.39 7.20
C THR A 483 5.83 -17.03 7.34
N PRO A 484 6.39 -15.93 6.81
CA PRO A 484 5.66 -14.67 6.74
C PRO A 484 4.44 -14.80 5.82
N THR A 485 3.30 -14.23 6.23
CA THR A 485 2.10 -14.14 5.40
C THR A 485 2.25 -13.00 4.41
N ALA A 486 2.21 -13.31 3.11
CA ALA A 486 2.13 -12.31 2.05
C ALA A 486 0.73 -11.66 2.06
N ALA A 487 0.68 -10.33 1.93
CA ALA A 487 -0.55 -9.54 1.85
C ALA A 487 -0.58 -8.75 0.54
N GLY A 488 -1.77 -8.54 -0.02
CA GLY A 488 -1.89 -8.27 -1.45
C GLY A 488 -1.75 -9.53 -2.32
N GLU A 489 -1.97 -9.38 -3.61
CA GLU A 489 -2.01 -10.52 -4.54
C GLU A 489 -0.59 -11.02 -4.84
N GLU A 490 -0.34 -12.30 -4.55
CA GLU A 490 1.01 -12.88 -4.44
C GLU A 490 2.01 -12.02 -3.60
N GLY A 491 1.51 -11.18 -2.69
CA GLY A 491 2.29 -10.22 -1.91
C GLY A 491 2.39 -8.80 -2.47
N GLU A 492 1.74 -8.51 -3.60
CA GLU A 492 1.72 -7.19 -4.22
C GLU A 492 0.45 -6.39 -3.86
N VAL A 493 0.66 -5.21 -3.28
CA VAL A 493 -0.35 -4.21 -2.94
C VAL A 493 -0.35 -3.14 -4.04
N VAL A 494 -1.28 -3.30 -4.99
CA VAL A 494 -1.41 -2.41 -6.15
C VAL A 494 -2.18 -1.14 -5.78
N LEU A 495 -1.58 0.03 -6.03
CA LEU A 495 -2.12 1.35 -5.69
C LEU A 495 -2.27 2.23 -6.96
N PRO A 496 -3.50 2.60 -7.37
CA PRO A 496 -3.70 3.59 -8.42
C PRO A 496 -3.54 5.02 -7.88
N ALA A 497 -2.99 5.92 -8.70
CA ALA A 497 -2.91 7.35 -8.37
C ALA A 497 -4.31 7.97 -8.14
N ASN A 498 -4.45 8.85 -7.15
CA ASN A 498 -5.72 9.47 -6.72
C ASN A 498 -6.56 10.03 -7.89
N ARG A 499 -5.92 10.75 -8.82
CA ARG A 499 -6.58 11.33 -10.01
C ARG A 499 -7.26 10.28 -10.90
N ASN A 500 -6.75 9.05 -10.90
CA ASN A 500 -7.12 7.95 -11.80
C ASN A 500 -7.85 6.81 -11.08
N ALA A 501 -8.00 6.89 -9.76
CA ALA A 501 -8.60 5.82 -8.96
C ALA A 501 -10.14 5.81 -9.06
N VAL A 502 -10.70 4.62 -9.25
CA VAL A 502 -12.14 4.35 -9.24
C VAL A 502 -12.42 3.29 -8.17
N LYS A 503 -13.40 3.52 -7.28
CA LYS A 503 -13.78 2.52 -6.28
C LYS A 503 -14.67 1.45 -6.92
N LEU A 504 -14.12 0.26 -7.18
CA LEU A 504 -14.90 -0.93 -7.53
C LEU A 504 -15.62 -1.39 -6.25
N ARG A 505 -16.94 -1.25 -6.21
CA ARG A 505 -17.79 -1.56 -5.06
C ARG A 505 -18.65 -2.78 -5.36
N VAL A 506 -18.69 -3.74 -4.44
CA VAL A 506 -19.69 -4.81 -4.48
C VAL A 506 -20.77 -4.48 -3.45
N ALA A 507 -22.01 -4.29 -3.92
CA ALA A 507 -23.12 -3.99 -3.03
C ALA A 507 -23.51 -5.21 -2.18
N ALA A 508 -23.95 -4.96 -0.94
CA ALA A 508 -24.54 -6.00 -0.11
C ALA A 508 -25.86 -6.50 -0.72
N SER A 509 -26.02 -7.82 -0.84
CA SER A 509 -27.27 -8.42 -1.31
C SER A 509 -28.25 -8.58 -0.15
N ALA A 510 -29.48 -8.09 -0.30
CA ALA A 510 -30.51 -8.19 0.74
C ALA A 510 -31.17 -9.57 0.82
N ASP A 511 -31.28 -10.26 -0.33
CA ASP A 511 -31.94 -11.55 -0.52
C ASP A 511 -31.07 -12.59 -1.26
N GLY A 512 -29.81 -12.24 -1.60
CA GLY A 512 -28.85 -13.09 -2.31
C GLY A 512 -27.62 -13.47 -1.48
N PRO A 513 -26.56 -14.00 -2.11
CA PRO A 513 -25.36 -14.45 -1.40
C PRO A 513 -24.57 -13.30 -0.77
N THR A 514 -23.86 -13.61 0.32
CA THR A 514 -22.81 -12.76 0.90
C THR A 514 -21.48 -13.15 0.27
N ALA A 515 -20.76 -12.20 -0.34
CA ALA A 515 -19.37 -12.42 -0.75
C ALA A 515 -18.51 -12.79 0.47
N ASP A 516 -17.65 -13.78 0.36
CA ASP A 516 -16.56 -14.06 1.29
C ASP A 516 -15.30 -13.25 0.90
N SER A 517 -14.91 -13.38 -0.37
CA SER A 517 -13.68 -12.83 -0.94
C SER A 517 -13.88 -12.33 -2.39
N VAL A 518 -12.98 -11.47 -2.87
CA VAL A 518 -12.96 -10.95 -4.25
C VAL A 518 -11.56 -11.11 -4.84
N ALA A 519 -11.49 -11.41 -6.14
CA ALA A 519 -10.31 -11.21 -6.97
C ALA A 519 -10.65 -10.25 -8.11
N VAL A 520 -9.72 -9.38 -8.46
CA VAL A 520 -9.85 -8.38 -9.53
C VAL A 520 -8.68 -8.57 -10.49
N GLU A 521 -8.98 -8.98 -11.72
CA GLU A 521 -8.02 -9.24 -12.79
C GLU A 521 -8.21 -8.18 -13.90
N ASP A 522 -7.19 -7.40 -14.20
CA ASP A 522 -7.13 -6.56 -15.41
C ASP A 522 -6.72 -7.41 -16.63
N ASP A 523 -7.23 -7.06 -17.82
CA ASP A 523 -6.91 -7.79 -19.05
C ASP A 523 -5.40 -7.81 -19.38
N PHE A 524 -4.65 -6.75 -19.02
CA PHE A 524 -3.21 -6.60 -19.33
C PHE A 524 -2.29 -6.92 -18.15
N ALA A 525 -2.49 -6.29 -16.99
CA ALA A 525 -1.70 -6.56 -15.78
C ALA A 525 -1.96 -7.95 -15.20
N GLY A 526 -3.14 -8.53 -15.44
CA GLY A 526 -3.60 -9.72 -14.74
C GLY A 526 -4.12 -9.38 -13.34
N PRO A 527 -3.97 -10.26 -12.34
CA PRO A 527 -4.44 -10.02 -10.98
C PRO A 527 -3.85 -8.74 -10.35
N VAL A 528 -4.72 -7.82 -9.92
CA VAL A 528 -4.34 -6.57 -9.21
C VAL A 528 -4.84 -6.52 -7.77
N PHE A 529 -5.72 -7.47 -7.39
CA PHE A 529 -6.18 -7.69 -6.03
C PHE A 529 -6.73 -9.11 -5.93
N ALA A 530 -6.39 -9.86 -4.87
CA ALA A 530 -7.17 -11.00 -4.43
C ALA A 530 -7.13 -11.07 -2.90
N GLY A 531 -8.29 -11.27 -2.26
CA GLY A 531 -8.37 -11.31 -0.80
C GLY A 531 -9.76 -10.94 -0.27
N ARG A 532 -9.79 -10.47 0.99
CA ARG A 532 -11.01 -10.09 1.71
C ARG A 532 -11.01 -8.60 2.01
N PRO A 533 -11.71 -7.75 1.24
CA PRO A 533 -11.76 -6.32 1.52
C PRO A 533 -12.61 -6.04 2.77
N PRO A 534 -12.21 -5.08 3.63
CA PRO A 534 -12.99 -4.71 4.81
C PRO A 534 -14.39 -4.23 4.45
N ARG A 535 -15.38 -4.68 5.24
CA ARG A 535 -16.80 -4.37 4.98
C ARG A 535 -17.23 -3.03 5.58
N ASP A 536 -18.02 -2.29 4.79
CA ASP A 536 -18.81 -1.16 5.24
C ASP A 536 -19.94 -1.63 6.18
N GLY A 537 -20.51 -0.70 6.96
CA GLY A 537 -21.57 -1.01 7.94
C GLY A 537 -22.92 -1.48 7.36
N ASP A 538 -23.07 -1.47 6.03
CA ASP A 538 -24.19 -2.05 5.28
C ASP A 538 -23.88 -3.46 4.72
N GLY A 539 -22.67 -3.98 4.95
CA GLY A 539 -22.20 -5.29 4.46
C GLY A 539 -21.52 -5.26 3.08
N SER A 540 -21.51 -4.11 2.41
CA SER A 540 -20.80 -3.91 1.14
C SER A 540 -19.30 -3.74 1.35
N PHE A 541 -18.53 -3.72 0.28
CA PHE A 541 -17.10 -3.42 0.32
C PHE A 541 -16.63 -2.79 -1.00
N GLY A 542 -15.37 -2.41 -1.08
CA GLY A 542 -14.77 -2.06 -2.37
C GLY A 542 -13.26 -1.87 -2.35
N VAL A 543 -12.67 -2.02 -3.53
CA VAL A 543 -11.23 -1.92 -3.84
C VAL A 543 -11.04 -0.76 -4.82
N TYR A 544 -9.91 -0.06 -4.76
CA TYR A 544 -9.59 0.96 -5.77
C TYR A 544 -8.85 0.34 -6.94
N VAL A 545 -9.28 0.69 -8.15
CA VAL A 545 -8.67 0.27 -9.42
C VAL A 545 -8.33 1.50 -10.27
N HIS A 546 -7.46 1.37 -11.26
CA HIS A 546 -7.10 2.47 -12.16
C HIS A 546 -8.12 2.61 -13.31
N ARG A 547 -8.51 3.84 -13.67
CA ARG A 547 -9.61 4.07 -14.64
C ARG A 547 -9.43 3.48 -16.03
N ALA A 548 -8.18 3.38 -16.52
CA ALA A 548 -7.87 2.90 -17.87
C ALA A 548 -7.82 1.37 -17.99
N GLY A 549 -7.96 0.66 -16.87
CA GLY A 549 -7.98 -0.81 -16.85
C GLY A 549 -9.36 -1.38 -17.12
N ALA A 550 -9.38 -2.63 -17.58
CA ALA A 550 -10.57 -3.33 -18.02
C ALA A 550 -10.67 -4.65 -17.26
N TYR A 551 -11.51 -4.67 -16.22
CA TYR A 551 -11.40 -5.61 -15.12
C TYR A 551 -12.43 -6.74 -15.16
N THR A 552 -12.05 -7.87 -14.58
CA THR A 552 -12.94 -8.95 -14.17
C THR A 552 -12.93 -9.04 -12.65
N ALA A 553 -14.07 -8.72 -12.02
CA ALA A 553 -14.29 -8.93 -10.60
C ALA A 553 -14.88 -10.33 -10.38
N GLU A 554 -14.05 -11.26 -9.91
CA GLU A 554 -14.47 -12.58 -9.44
C GLU A 554 -14.85 -12.49 -7.96
N VAL A 555 -16.03 -12.97 -7.59
CA VAL A 555 -16.50 -12.97 -6.20
C VAL A 555 -16.83 -14.39 -5.78
N THR A 556 -16.18 -14.86 -4.72
CA THR A 556 -16.53 -16.12 -4.05
C THR A 556 -17.49 -15.80 -2.90
N ASP A 557 -18.58 -16.55 -2.74
CA ASP A 557 -19.50 -16.38 -1.61
C ASP A 557 -19.17 -17.29 -0.40
N GLU A 558 -19.87 -17.07 0.72
CA GLU A 558 -19.75 -17.89 1.95
C GLU A 558 -20.06 -19.39 1.75
N ALA A 559 -20.66 -19.80 0.62
CA ALA A 559 -20.88 -21.20 0.27
C ALA A 559 -19.76 -21.78 -0.62
N GLY A 560 -18.83 -20.96 -1.09
CA GLY A 560 -17.76 -21.32 -2.01
C GLY A 560 -18.18 -21.34 -3.48
N GLU A 561 -19.35 -20.79 -3.83
CA GLU A 561 -19.75 -20.62 -5.23
C GLU A 561 -19.17 -19.31 -5.79
N VAL A 562 -18.79 -19.34 -7.07
CA VAL A 562 -18.07 -18.25 -7.74
C VAL A 562 -18.99 -17.50 -8.70
N GLY A 563 -18.97 -16.17 -8.62
CA GLY A 563 -19.52 -15.26 -9.61
C GLY A 563 -18.43 -14.45 -10.31
N ALA A 564 -18.72 -13.90 -11.48
CA ALA A 564 -17.82 -13.00 -12.19
C ALA A 564 -18.60 -11.83 -12.80
N PHE A 565 -17.99 -10.64 -12.78
CA PHE A 565 -18.59 -9.40 -13.28
C PHE A 565 -17.57 -8.66 -14.13
N ARG A 566 -18.01 -8.12 -15.27
CA ARG A 566 -17.19 -7.29 -16.13
C ARG A 566 -17.28 -5.84 -15.64
N VAL A 567 -16.12 -5.21 -15.41
CA VAL A 567 -16.04 -3.84 -14.88
C VAL A 567 -15.11 -3.01 -15.74
N ASN A 568 -15.68 -2.05 -16.48
CA ASN A 568 -14.95 -1.13 -17.35
C ASN A 568 -15.27 0.31 -16.92
N PRO A 569 -14.41 0.97 -16.12
CA PRO A 569 -14.73 2.27 -15.53
C PRO A 569 -14.91 3.39 -16.56
N ASP A 570 -16.02 4.12 -16.49
CA ASP A 570 -16.22 5.33 -17.31
C ASP A 570 -15.20 6.43 -16.89
N PRO A 571 -14.69 7.27 -17.82
CA PRO A 571 -13.69 8.31 -17.50
C PRO A 571 -14.11 9.32 -16.41
N GLU A 572 -15.41 9.59 -16.27
CA GLU A 572 -15.98 10.48 -15.23
C GLU A 572 -16.44 9.74 -13.96
N GLN A 573 -16.36 8.40 -13.92
CA GLN A 573 -16.87 7.57 -12.82
C GLN A 573 -15.88 7.50 -11.67
N THR A 574 -16.37 7.77 -10.46
CA THR A 574 -15.58 7.64 -9.21
C THR A 574 -15.89 6.35 -8.45
N THR A 575 -16.97 5.65 -8.79
CA THR A 575 -17.37 4.39 -8.17
C THR A 575 -18.08 3.50 -9.19
N ALA A 576 -17.53 2.31 -9.43
CA ALA A 576 -18.09 1.27 -10.26
C ALA A 576 -18.77 0.23 -9.36
N THR A 577 -20.10 0.22 -9.29
CA THR A 577 -20.84 -0.64 -8.33
C THR A 577 -21.47 -1.85 -9.00
N VAL A 578 -21.08 -3.06 -8.61
CA VAL A 578 -21.83 -4.29 -8.92
C VAL A 578 -23.12 -4.29 -8.08
N PRO A 579 -24.32 -4.17 -8.71
CA PRO A 579 -25.53 -3.81 -7.98
C PRO A 579 -26.29 -5.01 -7.40
N GLU A 580 -26.17 -6.18 -8.01
CA GLU A 580 -26.78 -7.44 -7.55
C GLU A 580 -25.73 -8.55 -7.58
N LEU A 581 -25.17 -8.89 -6.41
CA LEU A 581 -24.26 -10.03 -6.31
C LEU A 581 -24.99 -11.35 -6.61
N ARG A 582 -24.46 -12.09 -7.57
CA ARG A 582 -24.90 -13.41 -8.03
C ARG A 582 -23.69 -14.30 -8.24
N THR A 583 -23.75 -15.54 -7.77
CA THR A 583 -22.72 -16.57 -7.94
C THR A 583 -23.26 -17.74 -8.76
N GLY A 584 -22.42 -18.73 -9.05
CA GLY A 584 -22.79 -19.94 -9.78
C GLY A 584 -22.95 -19.76 -11.29
N LYS A 585 -23.53 -20.78 -11.94
CA LYS A 585 -23.55 -20.94 -13.40
C LYS A 585 -24.20 -19.79 -14.15
N ALA A 586 -25.23 -19.15 -13.59
CA ALA A 586 -25.90 -18.01 -14.19
C ALA A 586 -25.01 -16.76 -14.25
N SER A 587 -24.28 -16.48 -13.17
CA SER A 587 -23.32 -15.37 -13.08
C SER A 587 -22.20 -15.53 -14.10
N LEU A 588 -21.50 -16.67 -14.06
CA LEU A 588 -20.40 -16.97 -14.98
C LEU A 588 -20.83 -17.02 -16.45
N SER A 589 -22.05 -17.48 -16.74
CA SER A 589 -22.60 -17.45 -18.11
C SER A 589 -22.97 -16.04 -18.58
N SER A 590 -23.40 -15.16 -17.67
CA SER A 590 -23.66 -13.74 -17.98
C SER A 590 -22.36 -12.99 -18.26
N PHE A 591 -21.33 -13.18 -17.42
CA PHE A 591 -20.00 -12.64 -17.63
C PHE A 591 -19.43 -12.99 -19.02
N LEU A 592 -19.56 -14.27 -19.41
CA LEU A 592 -19.14 -14.74 -20.73
C LEU A 592 -19.86 -14.03 -21.89
N ASP A 593 -21.11 -13.59 -21.69
CA ASP A 593 -21.84 -12.81 -22.69
C ASP A 593 -21.37 -11.36 -22.73
N SER A 594 -21.16 -10.72 -21.57
CA SER A 594 -20.59 -9.37 -21.45
C SER A 594 -19.22 -9.29 -22.12
N LEU A 595 -18.27 -10.14 -21.71
CA LEU A 595 -16.88 -10.16 -22.22
C LEU A 595 -16.81 -10.37 -23.74
N LEU A 596 -17.61 -11.30 -24.28
CA LEU A 596 -17.60 -11.59 -25.73
C LEU A 596 -18.36 -10.53 -26.54
N SER A 597 -19.40 -9.92 -25.98
CA SER A 597 -20.11 -8.79 -26.61
C SER A 597 -19.20 -7.57 -26.73
N GLU A 598 -18.48 -7.23 -25.66
CA GLU A 598 -17.47 -6.16 -25.62
C GLU A 598 -16.36 -6.42 -26.64
N THR A 599 -15.74 -7.60 -26.59
CA THR A 599 -14.66 -8.00 -27.51
C THR A 599 -15.12 -7.93 -28.97
N PHE A 600 -16.36 -8.33 -29.27
CA PHE A 600 -16.96 -8.18 -30.60
C PHE A 600 -17.14 -6.70 -30.99
N ALA A 601 -17.69 -5.88 -30.11
CA ALA A 601 -17.98 -4.46 -30.37
C ALA A 601 -16.69 -3.67 -30.65
N GLN A 602 -15.67 -3.86 -29.82
CA GLN A 602 -14.33 -3.26 -30.01
C GLN A 602 -13.66 -3.75 -31.30
N THR A 603 -13.73 -5.05 -31.61
CA THR A 603 -13.23 -5.57 -32.89
C THR A 603 -13.94 -4.95 -34.10
N ASP A 604 -15.25 -4.68 -34.00
CA ASP A 604 -16.04 -4.05 -35.09
C ASP A 604 -15.73 -2.57 -35.23
N ALA A 605 -15.50 -1.86 -34.12
CA ALA A 605 -15.04 -0.47 -34.13
C ALA A 605 -13.65 -0.36 -34.79
N VAL A 606 -12.69 -1.22 -34.40
CA VAL A 606 -11.36 -1.30 -35.05
C VAL A 606 -11.47 -1.67 -36.52
N ALA A 607 -12.42 -2.53 -36.92
CA ALA A 607 -12.66 -2.87 -38.33
C ALA A 607 -13.21 -1.70 -39.17
N ARG A 608 -13.78 -0.68 -38.53
CA ARG A 608 -14.36 0.49 -39.19
C ARG A 608 -13.43 1.71 -39.16
N GLY A 609 -12.73 1.93 -38.05
CA GLY A 609 -11.90 3.12 -37.80
C GLY A 609 -10.39 2.89 -37.66
N GLY A 610 -9.93 1.64 -37.53
CA GLY A 610 -8.57 1.31 -37.10
C GLY A 610 -8.42 1.30 -35.58
N ILE A 611 -7.20 1.00 -35.07
CA ILE A 611 -7.00 0.69 -33.65
C ILE A 611 -7.46 1.82 -32.70
N GLY A 612 -7.18 3.09 -33.05
CA GLY A 612 -7.63 4.26 -32.27
C GLY A 612 -9.12 4.58 -32.32
N ALA A 613 -9.95 3.69 -32.87
CA ALA A 613 -11.41 3.74 -32.74
C ALA A 613 -11.94 2.71 -31.73
N ILE A 614 -11.07 2.00 -31.01
CA ILE A 614 -11.48 0.95 -30.06
C ILE A 614 -12.36 1.51 -28.93
N ASP A 615 -12.04 2.70 -28.43
CA ASP A 615 -12.80 3.41 -27.39
C ASP A 615 -14.09 4.09 -27.93
N GLU A 616 -14.34 4.05 -29.24
CA GLU A 616 -15.65 4.44 -29.81
C GLU A 616 -16.72 3.35 -29.56
N ALA A 617 -16.32 2.13 -29.20
CA ALA A 617 -17.24 1.09 -28.75
C ALA A 617 -17.59 1.30 -27.29
N SER A 618 -18.89 1.41 -26.96
CA SER A 618 -19.33 1.31 -25.57
C SER A 618 -19.09 -0.13 -25.08
N PRO A 619 -18.20 -0.36 -24.10
CA PRO A 619 -17.93 -1.70 -23.61
C PRO A 619 -19.14 -2.25 -22.84
N ALA A 620 -19.19 -3.57 -22.65
CA ALA A 620 -20.15 -4.15 -21.72
C ALA A 620 -19.62 -3.91 -20.30
N ASP A 621 -20.40 -3.27 -19.44
CA ASP A 621 -20.06 -3.09 -18.03
C ASP A 621 -21.26 -3.48 -17.17
N ASP A 622 -21.00 -4.36 -16.19
CA ASP A 622 -22.00 -4.85 -15.26
C ASP A 622 -22.26 -3.85 -14.11
N THR A 623 -21.52 -2.72 -14.05
CA THR A 623 -21.69 -1.66 -13.04
C THR A 623 -22.53 -0.46 -13.47
N VAL A 624 -22.85 -0.32 -14.76
CA VAL A 624 -23.73 0.76 -15.25
C VAL A 624 -25.12 0.64 -14.64
N GLU A 625 -25.61 1.70 -13.99
CA GLU A 625 -27.02 1.80 -13.63
C GLU A 625 -27.89 1.77 -14.90
N ARG A 626 -28.47 0.61 -15.20
CA ARG A 626 -29.47 0.46 -16.28
C ARG A 626 -30.73 1.24 -15.91
N GLY A 627 -30.73 2.53 -16.24
CA GLY A 627 -31.90 3.39 -16.15
C GLY A 627 -33.11 2.73 -16.81
N ALA A 628 -34.29 2.87 -16.20
CA ALA A 628 -35.48 2.08 -16.51
C ALA A 628 -36.04 2.18 -17.95
N ASP A 629 -35.44 3.01 -18.81
CA ASP A 629 -35.76 3.15 -20.23
C ASP A 629 -34.90 2.23 -21.14
N ALA A 630 -33.73 1.74 -20.71
CA ALA A 630 -32.82 0.96 -21.56
C ALA A 630 -33.37 -0.42 -21.99
N ALA A 631 -34.31 -0.98 -21.22
CA ALA A 631 -35.00 -2.24 -21.55
C ALA A 631 -35.91 -2.13 -22.79
N ALA A 632 -36.20 -0.92 -23.28
CA ALA A 632 -36.98 -0.70 -24.50
C ALA A 632 -36.14 -0.79 -25.78
N ASP A 633 -34.91 -0.25 -25.79
CA ASP A 633 -34.08 -0.19 -27.01
C ASP A 633 -33.44 -1.53 -27.37
N ALA A 634 -33.04 -2.34 -26.39
CA ALA A 634 -32.53 -3.69 -26.64
C ALA A 634 -33.55 -4.63 -27.33
N ALA A 635 -34.85 -4.35 -27.16
CA ALA A 635 -35.94 -5.06 -27.84
C ALA A 635 -36.38 -4.39 -29.17
N GLY A 636 -35.99 -3.14 -29.42
CA GLY A 636 -36.41 -2.34 -30.59
C GLY A 636 -35.50 -2.46 -31.82
N SER A 637 -34.24 -2.84 -31.65
CA SER A 637 -33.24 -2.92 -32.75
C SER A 637 -33.30 -4.23 -33.57
N VAL A 638 -34.21 -5.16 -33.22
CA VAL A 638 -34.47 -6.36 -34.02
C VAL A 638 -35.85 -6.22 -34.66
N LEU A 639 -35.90 -6.20 -35.99
CA LEU A 639 -37.07 -5.96 -36.86
C LEU A 639 -37.33 -4.50 -37.31
N ASP A 640 -36.35 -3.86 -37.95
CA ASP A 640 -36.66 -3.11 -39.19
C ASP A 640 -35.77 -3.62 -40.33
N GLY A 641 -36.35 -3.84 -41.51
CA GLY A 641 -35.67 -4.55 -42.58
C GLY A 641 -36.52 -5.21 -43.67
N THR A 642 -37.85 -5.01 -43.71
CA THR A 642 -38.67 -5.29 -44.92
C THR A 642 -39.94 -4.43 -44.97
N GLU A 643 -39.88 -3.27 -45.63
CA GLU A 643 -41.07 -2.68 -46.25
C GLU A 643 -41.09 -2.97 -47.76
N GLY A 644 -42.20 -3.53 -48.25
CA GLY A 644 -42.28 -4.11 -49.60
C GLY A 644 -43.69 -4.35 -50.10
N ASP A 645 -44.56 -3.34 -49.94
CA ASP A 645 -45.84 -3.12 -50.66
C ASP A 645 -46.93 -4.21 -50.64
N GLY A 646 -48.12 -3.83 -50.14
CA GLY A 646 -49.38 -4.19 -50.80
C GLY A 646 -50.41 -5.01 -50.01
N GLY A 647 -51.61 -4.43 -49.86
CA GLY A 647 -52.85 -5.21 -49.99
C GLY A 647 -53.65 -5.47 -48.70
N THR A 648 -54.77 -4.74 -48.58
CA THR A 648 -55.82 -4.86 -47.57
C THR A 648 -56.59 -6.19 -47.56
N ASP A 649 -57.23 -6.44 -46.40
CA ASP A 649 -58.51 -7.15 -46.16
C ASP A 649 -58.51 -8.61 -45.64
N LEU A 650 -59.52 -8.85 -44.76
CA LEU A 650 -60.06 -10.11 -44.20
C LEU A 650 -59.23 -10.76 -43.07
N ASP A 651 -59.70 -10.89 -41.82
CA ASP A 651 -60.92 -11.53 -41.25
C ASP A 651 -60.82 -13.06 -41.06
N GLY A 652 -60.76 -13.48 -39.79
CA GLY A 652 -61.32 -14.73 -39.25
C GLY A 652 -60.71 -16.09 -39.63
N GLY A 653 -60.19 -16.83 -38.63
CA GLY A 653 -59.94 -18.27 -38.76
C GLY A 653 -59.19 -18.91 -37.59
N THR A 654 -59.78 -19.93 -36.97
CA THR A 654 -59.20 -20.80 -35.92
C THR A 654 -58.80 -22.18 -36.47
N GLU A 655 -58.29 -23.06 -35.59
CA GLU A 655 -58.02 -24.51 -35.77
C GLU A 655 -56.68 -24.79 -36.49
N GLU A 656 -55.78 -25.72 -36.14
CA GLU A 656 -55.63 -26.89 -35.23
C GLU A 656 -55.00 -28.02 -36.09
N GLY A 657 -54.06 -28.80 -35.51
CA GLY A 657 -53.43 -29.97 -36.13
C GLY A 657 -52.34 -29.68 -37.20
N GLU A 658 -51.44 -30.60 -37.52
CA GLU A 658 -51.02 -31.85 -36.85
C GLU A 658 -49.67 -32.29 -37.46
N ASP A 659 -48.95 -33.18 -36.78
CA ASP A 659 -47.62 -33.69 -37.14
C ASP A 659 -47.53 -34.37 -38.54
N ASP A 660 -46.39 -34.24 -39.23
CA ASP A 660 -45.63 -35.40 -39.76
C ASP A 660 -44.30 -34.98 -40.45
N ASP A 661 -43.20 -35.58 -39.99
CA ASP A 661 -41.91 -35.73 -40.69
C ASP A 661 -41.54 -37.22 -40.49
N PRO A 662 -41.13 -37.97 -41.54
CA PRO A 662 -39.68 -38.17 -41.67
C PRO A 662 -39.10 -38.47 -43.07
N ASP A 663 -37.77 -38.39 -43.12
CA ASP A 663 -36.82 -39.20 -43.91
C ASP A 663 -36.61 -38.91 -45.42
N ALA A 664 -35.57 -38.10 -45.66
CA ALA A 664 -34.32 -38.49 -46.34
C ALA A 664 -34.35 -39.46 -47.56
N VAL A 665 -33.70 -39.03 -48.67
CA VAL A 665 -32.46 -39.67 -49.18
C VAL A 665 -31.81 -38.83 -50.29
N THR A 666 -30.49 -38.94 -50.38
CA THR A 666 -29.57 -38.23 -51.29
C THR A 666 -29.68 -38.63 -52.78
N THR A 667 -29.36 -37.71 -53.70
CA THR A 667 -28.69 -38.03 -54.98
C THR A 667 -28.08 -36.81 -55.68
N GLU A 668 -26.76 -36.81 -55.84
CA GLU A 668 -25.95 -35.95 -56.73
C GLU A 668 -25.40 -36.81 -57.90
N PRO A 669 -24.72 -36.26 -58.93
CA PRO A 669 -24.85 -34.95 -59.61
C PRO A 669 -24.99 -35.19 -61.16
N PRO A 670 -24.62 -34.30 -62.13
CA PRO A 670 -23.23 -33.87 -62.38
C PRO A 670 -22.98 -32.44 -62.93
N ALA A 671 -21.82 -31.91 -62.54
CA ALA A 671 -20.91 -30.99 -63.24
C ALA A 671 -21.36 -30.17 -64.48
N ARG A 672 -21.13 -28.85 -64.42
CA ARG A 672 -20.76 -28.01 -65.58
C ARG A 672 -19.59 -27.08 -65.23
N THR A 673 -18.60 -27.03 -66.11
CA THR A 673 -17.46 -26.09 -66.06
C THR A 673 -17.85 -24.67 -66.49
N PRO A 674 -17.11 -23.64 -66.05
CA PRO A 674 -17.44 -22.24 -66.31
C PRO A 674 -17.05 -21.79 -67.73
N THR A 675 -17.62 -20.67 -68.17
CA THR A 675 -17.19 -19.95 -69.39
C THR A 675 -16.63 -18.60 -68.98
N GLU A 676 -15.40 -18.32 -69.39
CA GLU A 676 -14.70 -17.06 -69.14
C GLU A 676 -15.20 -15.94 -70.08
N THR A 677 -15.15 -14.69 -69.61
CA THR A 677 -14.66 -13.54 -70.40
C THR A 677 -14.26 -12.39 -69.45
N PRO A 678 -13.28 -11.52 -69.78
CA PRO A 678 -12.47 -10.80 -68.79
C PRO A 678 -12.60 -9.26 -68.81
N ASP A 679 -11.74 -8.60 -68.02
CA ASP A 679 -11.41 -7.15 -67.95
C ASP A 679 -12.53 -6.22 -67.41
N ASP A 680 -12.25 -5.15 -66.66
CA ASP A 680 -11.00 -4.37 -66.48
C ASP A 680 -11.01 -3.62 -65.12
N GLY A 681 -9.85 -3.12 -64.66
CA GLY A 681 -9.81 -1.87 -63.87
C GLY A 681 -9.43 -1.93 -62.37
N ALA A 682 -8.12 -1.85 -62.09
CA ALA A 682 -7.53 -1.79 -60.75
C ALA A 682 -8.00 -0.64 -59.82
N GLY A 683 -8.07 -0.96 -58.52
CA GLY A 683 -8.04 0.00 -57.41
C GLY A 683 -7.26 -0.61 -56.23
N THR A 684 -6.03 -0.15 -56.00
CA THR A 684 -5.12 -0.70 -54.98
C THR A 684 -5.34 -0.08 -53.60
N GLY A 685 -5.71 -0.90 -52.62
CA GLY A 685 -5.73 -0.55 -51.19
C GLY A 685 -6.71 -1.42 -50.39
N GLY A 686 -6.21 -2.16 -49.39
CA GLY A 686 -7.02 -2.98 -48.47
C GLY A 686 -6.67 -4.47 -48.45
N GLY A 687 -5.62 -4.84 -47.70
CA GLY A 687 -5.28 -6.25 -47.40
C GLY A 687 -6.04 -6.79 -46.18
N GLY A 688 -5.85 -6.14 -45.01
CA GLY A 688 -6.36 -6.61 -43.71
C GLY A 688 -7.87 -6.80 -43.57
N GLY A 689 -8.67 -6.25 -44.50
CA GLY A 689 -10.12 -6.45 -44.51
C GLY A 689 -10.56 -7.91 -44.62
N ALA A 690 -9.72 -8.82 -45.14
CA ALA A 690 -10.08 -10.24 -45.27
C ALA A 690 -9.89 -11.05 -43.97
N GLY A 691 -8.95 -10.65 -43.11
CA GLY A 691 -8.67 -11.32 -41.84
C GLY A 691 -9.62 -10.91 -40.73
N LEU A 692 -9.74 -9.60 -40.51
CA LEU A 692 -10.58 -9.02 -39.45
C LEU A 692 -12.08 -9.37 -39.63
N ASN A 693 -12.59 -9.42 -40.87
CA ASN A 693 -13.94 -9.94 -41.17
C ASN A 693 -14.12 -11.45 -40.88
N GLY A 694 -13.02 -12.21 -40.78
CA GLY A 694 -13.05 -13.60 -40.34
C GLY A 694 -13.19 -13.69 -38.82
N LEU A 695 -12.36 -12.91 -38.10
CA LEU A 695 -12.39 -12.79 -36.64
C LEU A 695 -13.76 -12.33 -36.13
N LEU A 696 -14.33 -11.26 -36.71
CA LEU A 696 -15.67 -10.77 -36.40
C LEU A 696 -16.76 -11.83 -36.50
N ARG A 697 -16.71 -12.72 -37.49
CA ARG A 697 -17.69 -13.81 -37.64
C ARG A 697 -17.51 -14.92 -36.61
N ALA A 698 -16.28 -15.13 -36.13
CA ALA A 698 -16.01 -16.08 -35.06
C ALA A 698 -16.52 -15.54 -33.72
N LEU A 699 -16.20 -14.27 -33.41
CA LEU A 699 -16.68 -13.53 -32.23
C LEU A 699 -18.21 -13.40 -32.19
N ASP A 700 -18.87 -12.96 -33.27
CA ASP A 700 -20.34 -12.90 -33.38
C ASP A 700 -21.00 -14.24 -33.04
N ALA A 701 -20.42 -15.34 -33.55
CA ALA A 701 -20.96 -16.67 -33.34
C ALA A 701 -20.67 -17.23 -31.94
N ALA A 702 -19.61 -16.74 -31.27
CA ALA A 702 -19.29 -17.02 -29.87
C ALA A 702 -20.20 -16.22 -28.93
N THR A 703 -20.35 -14.92 -29.13
CA THR A 703 -21.28 -14.02 -28.41
C THR A 703 -22.71 -14.58 -28.44
N LYS A 704 -23.24 -14.88 -29.63
CA LYS A 704 -24.55 -15.53 -29.80
C LYS A 704 -24.66 -16.88 -29.09
N GLN A 705 -23.56 -17.54 -28.77
CA GLN A 705 -23.53 -18.80 -28.03
C GLN A 705 -23.45 -18.58 -26.50
N ALA A 706 -22.74 -17.54 -26.05
CA ALA A 706 -22.65 -17.10 -24.67
C ALA A 706 -23.98 -16.54 -24.16
N ASN A 707 -24.59 -15.58 -24.86
CA ASN A 707 -25.96 -15.10 -24.62
C ASN A 707 -26.96 -16.24 -24.45
N ARG A 708 -26.88 -17.22 -25.35
CA ARG A 708 -27.70 -18.42 -25.29
C ARG A 708 -27.41 -19.27 -24.05
N ALA A 709 -26.18 -19.34 -23.55
CA ALA A 709 -25.85 -20.03 -22.31
C ALA A 709 -26.39 -19.24 -21.09
N ALA A 710 -26.16 -17.92 -21.04
CA ALA A 710 -26.67 -17.02 -20.01
C ALA A 710 -28.19 -17.18 -19.83
N SER A 711 -28.97 -16.96 -20.90
CA SER A 711 -30.43 -17.11 -20.82
C SER A 711 -30.89 -18.54 -20.50
N ALA A 712 -30.07 -19.56 -20.73
CA ALA A 712 -30.42 -20.92 -20.32
C ALA A 712 -30.19 -21.14 -18.81
N ALA A 713 -29.09 -20.60 -18.27
CA ALA A 713 -28.77 -20.64 -16.85
C ALA A 713 -29.73 -19.78 -16.01
N GLU A 714 -30.03 -18.55 -16.44
CA GLU A 714 -31.02 -17.67 -15.79
C GLU A 714 -32.43 -18.30 -15.68
N ASN A 715 -32.79 -19.18 -16.62
CA ASN A 715 -34.05 -19.91 -16.61
C ASN A 715 -33.97 -21.27 -15.87
N GLY A 716 -32.88 -21.54 -15.14
CA GLY A 716 -32.67 -22.79 -14.39
C GLY A 716 -32.59 -24.04 -15.27
N ASN A 717 -32.12 -23.89 -16.52
CA ASN A 717 -32.02 -24.97 -17.50
C ASN A 717 -30.56 -25.36 -17.75
N ASP A 718 -29.94 -25.90 -16.70
CA ASP A 718 -28.56 -26.35 -16.67
C ASP A 718 -28.18 -27.21 -17.86
N GLU A 719 -28.94 -28.26 -18.18
CA GLU A 719 -28.61 -29.16 -19.28
C GLU A 719 -28.52 -28.43 -20.63
N SER A 720 -29.29 -27.34 -20.80
CA SER A 720 -29.19 -26.46 -21.96
C SER A 720 -28.00 -25.50 -21.87
N ALA A 721 -27.74 -24.89 -20.71
CA ALA A 721 -26.57 -24.04 -20.45
C ALA A 721 -25.26 -24.82 -20.69
N ASP A 722 -25.11 -25.98 -20.04
CA ASP A 722 -24.06 -26.99 -20.21
C ASP A 722 -23.75 -27.32 -21.67
N ARG A 723 -24.78 -27.67 -22.46
CA ARG A 723 -24.61 -27.95 -23.90
C ARG A 723 -24.14 -26.73 -24.67
N ARG A 724 -24.53 -25.54 -24.23
CA ARG A 724 -24.19 -24.26 -24.87
C ARG A 724 -22.78 -23.83 -24.52
N LEU A 725 -22.34 -23.92 -23.26
CA LEU A 725 -20.98 -23.71 -22.76
C LEU A 725 -19.97 -24.66 -23.43
N ARG A 726 -20.26 -25.97 -23.47
CA ARG A 726 -19.44 -26.93 -24.26
C ARG A 726 -19.43 -26.62 -25.75
N GLY A 727 -20.42 -25.90 -26.25
CA GLY A 727 -20.46 -25.37 -27.61
C GLY A 727 -19.66 -24.08 -27.79
N LEU A 728 -19.55 -23.25 -26.75
CA LEU A 728 -18.79 -22.01 -26.72
C LEU A 728 -17.28 -22.30 -26.71
N ARG A 729 -16.81 -23.28 -25.92
CA ARG A 729 -15.39 -23.71 -25.92
C ARG A 729 -14.85 -23.98 -27.34
N ARG A 730 -15.60 -24.73 -28.15
CA ARG A 730 -15.25 -25.02 -29.56
C ARG A 730 -15.26 -23.81 -30.50
N ARG A 731 -15.77 -22.67 -30.04
CA ARG A 731 -15.75 -21.39 -30.77
C ARG A 731 -14.60 -20.50 -30.30
N LEU A 732 -14.25 -20.56 -29.01
CA LEU A 732 -13.03 -19.97 -28.46
C LEU A 732 -11.80 -20.60 -29.15
N ASP A 733 -11.73 -21.94 -29.21
CA ASP A 733 -10.75 -22.68 -30.02
C ASP A 733 -10.60 -22.08 -31.43
N ALA A 734 -11.73 -21.79 -32.09
CA ALA A 734 -11.81 -21.31 -33.47
C ALA A 734 -11.51 -19.80 -33.65
N ILE A 735 -11.51 -19.01 -32.56
CA ILE A 735 -11.08 -17.61 -32.55
C ILE A 735 -9.55 -17.58 -32.50
N THR A 736 -8.93 -18.32 -31.57
CA THR A 736 -7.46 -18.50 -31.49
C THR A 736 -6.92 -19.01 -32.83
N ASP A 737 -7.55 -20.06 -33.38
CA ASP A 737 -7.27 -20.63 -34.70
C ASP A 737 -7.34 -19.60 -35.87
N ALA A 738 -8.12 -18.52 -35.71
CA ALA A 738 -8.30 -17.48 -36.71
C ALA A 738 -7.26 -16.34 -36.60
N ILE A 739 -6.79 -16.05 -35.38
CA ILE A 739 -5.72 -15.07 -35.11
C ILE A 739 -4.38 -15.65 -35.57
N GLU A 740 -4.00 -16.86 -35.11
CA GLU A 740 -2.76 -17.55 -35.49
C GLU A 740 -2.54 -17.65 -37.01
N LYS A 741 -3.62 -17.83 -37.77
CA LYS A 741 -3.56 -18.04 -39.23
C LYS A 741 -3.49 -16.74 -40.02
N ARG A 742 -3.59 -15.58 -39.36
CA ARG A 742 -3.82 -14.27 -39.99
C ARG A 742 -3.16 -13.10 -39.26
N THR A 743 -2.06 -13.34 -38.55
CA THR A 743 -1.31 -12.31 -37.81
C THR A 743 -0.98 -11.09 -38.67
N ASP A 744 -0.62 -11.27 -39.96
CA ASP A 744 -0.35 -10.17 -40.90
C ASP A 744 -1.57 -9.25 -41.22
N ASP A 745 -2.80 -9.65 -40.89
CA ASP A 745 -4.06 -8.96 -41.23
C ASP A 745 -4.78 -8.32 -40.03
N VAL A 746 -4.28 -8.50 -38.80
CA VAL A 746 -4.89 -8.01 -37.54
C VAL A 746 -3.85 -7.15 -36.79
N PRO A 747 -4.20 -5.97 -36.23
CA PRO A 747 -3.27 -5.20 -35.39
C PRO A 747 -2.78 -6.03 -34.21
N ASP A 748 -1.49 -5.95 -33.88
CA ASP A 748 -0.86 -6.77 -32.83
C ASP A 748 -1.52 -6.51 -31.47
N GLU A 749 -1.87 -5.25 -31.17
CA GLU A 749 -2.52 -4.82 -29.92
C GLU A 749 -3.93 -5.43 -29.79
N LEU A 750 -4.69 -5.48 -30.90
CA LEU A 750 -6.00 -6.12 -30.95
C LEU A 750 -5.90 -7.65 -30.86
N ALA A 751 -4.88 -8.25 -31.47
CA ALA A 751 -4.63 -9.69 -31.36
C ALA A 751 -4.36 -10.07 -29.90
N SER A 752 -3.47 -9.34 -29.23
CA SER A 752 -3.16 -9.52 -27.81
C SER A 752 -4.39 -9.37 -26.91
N LEU A 753 -5.21 -8.34 -27.12
CA LEU A 753 -6.46 -8.14 -26.39
C LEU A 753 -7.41 -9.34 -26.52
N VAL A 754 -7.65 -9.80 -27.76
CA VAL A 754 -8.58 -10.91 -28.01
C VAL A 754 -8.03 -12.23 -27.47
N GLU A 755 -6.73 -12.49 -27.59
CA GLU A 755 -6.09 -13.70 -27.03
C GLU A 755 -6.22 -13.76 -25.50
N ARG A 756 -5.93 -12.65 -24.80
CA ARG A 756 -6.08 -12.53 -23.33
C ARG A 756 -7.53 -12.82 -22.89
N ARG A 757 -8.52 -12.17 -23.52
CA ARG A 757 -9.95 -12.37 -23.20
C ARG A 757 -10.47 -13.75 -23.60
N VAL A 758 -9.97 -14.36 -24.67
CA VAL A 758 -10.31 -15.75 -25.03
C VAL A 758 -9.78 -16.73 -23.99
N ALA A 759 -8.54 -16.56 -23.52
CA ALA A 759 -7.98 -17.40 -22.46
C ALA A 759 -8.78 -17.27 -21.16
N GLN A 760 -9.21 -16.06 -20.79
CA GLN A 760 -10.10 -15.84 -19.63
C GLN A 760 -11.48 -16.50 -19.85
N ALA A 761 -12.09 -16.32 -21.03
CA ALA A 761 -13.36 -16.96 -21.37
C ALA A 761 -13.29 -18.50 -21.31
N GLU A 762 -12.16 -19.12 -21.66
CA GLU A 762 -11.97 -20.56 -21.52
C GLU A 762 -11.98 -20.99 -20.04
N ARG A 763 -11.28 -20.28 -19.15
CA ARG A 763 -11.32 -20.52 -17.70
C ARG A 763 -12.74 -20.41 -17.15
N ARG A 764 -13.47 -19.34 -17.53
CA ARG A 764 -14.86 -19.11 -17.09
C ARG A 764 -15.83 -20.14 -17.64
N VAL A 765 -15.62 -20.67 -18.85
CA VAL A 765 -16.43 -21.80 -19.39
C VAL A 765 -16.23 -23.08 -18.59
N GLU A 766 -15.02 -23.36 -18.09
CA GLU A 766 -14.78 -24.51 -17.21
C GLU A 766 -15.43 -24.34 -15.85
N GLN A 767 -15.20 -23.20 -15.17
CA GLN A 767 -15.87 -22.87 -13.90
C GLN A 767 -17.40 -22.94 -14.04
N ALA A 768 -17.98 -22.38 -15.11
CA ALA A 768 -19.43 -22.40 -15.35
C ALA A 768 -19.99 -23.81 -15.62
N LEU A 769 -19.18 -24.78 -16.05
CA LEU A 769 -19.60 -26.17 -16.25
C LEU A 769 -19.58 -26.98 -14.95
N ASP A 770 -18.71 -26.62 -14.01
CA ASP A 770 -18.56 -27.28 -12.72
C ASP A 770 -19.45 -26.64 -11.62
N ALA A 771 -19.80 -25.35 -11.77
CA ALA A 771 -20.67 -24.59 -10.87
C ALA A 771 -22.11 -25.13 -10.80
N SER A 772 -22.78 -24.88 -9.66
CA SER A 772 -24.18 -25.23 -9.46
C SER A 772 -25.16 -24.17 -10.03
N SER A 773 -26.46 -24.50 -9.97
CA SER A 773 -27.58 -23.82 -10.63
C SER A 773 -28.12 -22.62 -9.86
#